data_AF-A0A7Y8RTK2-F1
#
_entry.id   AF-A0A7Y8RTK2-F1
#
_cell.length_a   1.000
_cell.length_b   1.000
_cell.length_c   1.000
_cell.angle_alpha   90.00
_cell.angle_beta   90.00
_cell.angle_gamma   90.00
#
_symmetry.space_group_name_H-M   'P 1'
#
loop_
_entity.id
_entity.type
_entity.pdbx_description
1 polymer ?
#
loop_
_entity_poly.entity_id
_entity_poly.type
_entity_poly.pdbx_seq_one_letter_code
_entity_poly.pdbx_strand_id
1 'polypeptide(L)'
;MGDPWVFLYQSRLNKILNDARTLAVATATVDRNARWARWDAFVSVASSIVNTLLMVVAPFIPGLGELMLGYMAYQLLDDVFEGIVDWAEGLDREAFAHLMSLLESAVQLGLFTAGTQIGVPELRKLLSPQTLAFIDRFKPVTLANGARRYWKPDLGPYQQKLQLPPHLGIEERGLHDVRRESILALEGKLYAVEKSPEDNQYRIQHPTRADAYQPQLHHNNHGTWRTELDQPLQWAKPTLLGRLGHRAQGLSDADRELALALSGTPEDSLRKVHQHSEPLPPLLDDALARLRIERDLDTLIERLNSDDPAAYGRIDPQDLLQLLTANGSWPHTRGLRFLDDQGRVAWTFGDQSKPLVQIHEAQLTNGDLLKAVLKALTPEEIRAQFGERASDPQLSLETRARNLRKRLAEIARKHRGALFDSRYAFLQYSLHPQAQRLIESAPGLPASVAEKLLGQATAQELTALREQRTPPRLAQLAQATLTEVRLNRAYEGQHLDSHINLDSDQLTLSALRLLPGWSTDVNLQARHRTIDGPLWRSIGPDSAPIRRNLVRLDSGRYVPYDERGPLSGETDLYTAILHALPDAQRDQLNIGIHQGAELRERLRQHPPPRHELRVLLGAEPEPAVETLQLLGNDAGYAQQPPAAGGPVSLQQRARTLYPSLRDTQLHALIEQLQTRPGAQQHSSRNWPRNTHN
;
A
#
# COMPACT_ATOMS: atom_id res chain seq x y z
N MET A 1 19.85 75.85 -49.72
CA MET A 1 18.46 75.42 -49.48
C MET A 1 18.52 74.24 -48.52
N GLY A 2 18.03 74.39 -47.30
CA GLY A 2 18.16 73.38 -46.24
C GLY A 2 17.25 72.18 -46.45
N ASP A 3 17.71 71.02 -45.99
CA ASP A 3 17.07 69.72 -46.18
C ASP A 3 15.71 69.61 -45.44
N PRO A 4 14.58 69.34 -46.15
CA PRO A 4 13.26 69.17 -45.54
C PRO A 4 13.19 68.02 -44.52
N TRP A 5 14.14 67.07 -44.56
CA TRP A 5 14.22 65.97 -43.59
C TRP A 5 14.68 66.43 -42.20
N VAL A 6 15.53 67.47 -42.11
CA VAL A 6 16.00 68.01 -40.83
C VAL A 6 14.87 68.75 -40.11
N PHE A 7 14.02 69.48 -40.86
CA PHE A 7 12.87 70.19 -40.30
C PHE A 7 11.78 69.22 -39.80
N LEU A 8 11.48 68.18 -40.59
CA LEU A 8 10.53 67.13 -40.19
C LEU A 8 11.05 66.31 -38.99
N TYR A 9 12.36 66.05 -38.94
CA TYR A 9 13.00 65.37 -37.81
C TYR A 9 12.90 66.21 -36.53
N GLN A 10 13.25 67.50 -36.58
CA GLN A 10 13.17 68.40 -35.42
C GLN A 10 11.72 68.61 -34.95
N SER A 11 10.75 68.70 -35.86
CA SER A 11 9.33 68.82 -35.51
C SER A 11 8.78 67.55 -34.85
N ARG A 12 9.23 66.35 -35.28
CA ARG A 12 8.84 65.08 -34.64
C ARG A 12 9.52 64.87 -33.28
N LEU A 13 10.79 65.28 -33.16
CA LEU A 13 11.54 65.22 -31.91
C LEU A 13 10.89 66.12 -30.84
N ASN A 14 10.49 67.34 -31.19
CA ASN A 14 9.78 68.25 -30.29
C ASN A 14 8.39 67.73 -29.88
N LYS A 15 7.69 67.01 -30.77
CA LYS A 15 6.39 66.39 -30.44
C LYS A 15 6.56 65.23 -29.44
N ILE A 16 7.55 64.36 -29.66
CA ILE A 16 7.87 63.25 -28.74
C ILE A 16 8.32 63.78 -27.37
N LEU A 17 9.12 64.85 -27.33
CA LEU A 17 9.59 65.48 -26.09
C LEU A 17 8.47 66.22 -25.32
N ASN A 18 7.47 66.77 -26.01
CA ASN A 18 6.29 67.37 -25.37
C ASN A 18 5.28 66.31 -24.90
N ASP A 19 5.05 65.25 -25.67
CA ASP A 19 4.15 64.16 -25.29
C ASP A 19 4.72 63.37 -24.08
N ALA A 20 6.05 63.23 -24.00
CA ALA A 20 6.75 62.63 -22.87
C ALA A 20 6.72 63.48 -21.58
N ARG A 21 6.39 64.78 -21.67
CA ARG A 21 6.20 65.65 -20.49
C ARG A 21 4.79 65.55 -19.90
N THR A 22 3.81 65.05 -20.63
CA THR A 22 2.41 64.90 -20.17
C THR A 22 2.06 63.53 -19.60
N LEU A 23 2.89 62.50 -19.82
CA LEU A 23 2.61 61.12 -19.40
C LEU A 23 3.48 60.58 -18.25
N ALA A 24 4.24 61.44 -17.56
CA ALA A 24 5.00 61.06 -16.38
C ALA A 24 4.93 62.12 -15.26
N VAL A 25 4.06 61.90 -14.27
CA VAL A 25 4.21 62.41 -12.89
C VAL A 25 4.95 61.29 -12.13
N ALA A 26 6.26 61.45 -11.91
CA ALA A 26 6.92 61.89 -10.65
C ALA A 26 6.60 60.93 -9.48
N THR A 27 7.52 60.30 -8.75
CA THR A 27 8.93 60.53 -8.37
C THR A 27 9.28 59.33 -7.43
N ALA A 28 10.48 58.91 -7.05
CA ALA A 28 11.85 59.44 -7.06
C ALA A 28 12.77 58.23 -6.72
N THR A 29 13.83 57.98 -7.49
CA THR A 29 15.22 58.34 -7.12
C THR A 29 15.86 57.46 -6.03
N VAL A 30 16.30 56.26 -6.42
CA VAL A 30 17.56 55.66 -5.95
C VAL A 30 18.31 55.10 -7.17
N ASP A 31 19.57 55.52 -7.25
CA ASP A 31 20.69 55.19 -8.13
C ASP A 31 20.53 54.89 -9.63
N ARG A 32 21.08 55.82 -10.42
CA ARG A 32 21.39 55.65 -11.86
C ARG A 32 22.66 54.83 -12.07
N ASN A 33 23.62 54.90 -11.14
CA ASN A 33 24.89 54.18 -11.22
C ASN A 33 24.73 52.67 -10.96
N ALA A 34 23.81 52.27 -10.08
CA ALA A 34 23.49 50.86 -9.82
C ALA A 34 22.81 50.15 -11.02
N ARG A 35 22.18 50.92 -11.92
CA ARG A 35 21.58 50.42 -13.16
C ARG A 35 22.63 50.18 -14.24
N TRP A 36 23.59 51.08 -14.40
CA TRP A 36 24.68 50.91 -15.37
C TRP A 36 25.67 49.82 -14.93
N ALA A 37 25.94 49.67 -13.62
CA ALA A 37 26.73 48.54 -13.12
C ALA A 37 26.02 47.19 -13.31
N ARG A 38 24.68 47.14 -13.16
CA ARG A 38 23.87 45.97 -13.52
C ARG A 38 23.86 45.73 -15.03
N TRP A 39 23.85 46.78 -15.85
CA TRP A 39 23.88 46.67 -17.31
C TRP A 39 25.24 46.22 -17.85
N ASP A 40 26.36 46.69 -17.28
CA ASP A 40 27.72 46.24 -17.65
C ASP A 40 27.97 44.78 -17.23
N ALA A 41 27.51 44.37 -16.04
CA ALA A 41 27.55 42.96 -15.61
C ALA A 41 26.62 42.07 -16.47
N PHE A 42 25.52 42.63 -16.98
CA PHE A 42 24.56 41.97 -17.86
C PHE A 42 25.09 41.81 -19.30
N VAL A 43 25.84 42.78 -19.81
CA VAL A 43 26.42 42.78 -21.16
C VAL A 43 27.68 41.90 -21.26
N SER A 44 28.49 41.78 -20.20
CA SER A 44 29.72 40.97 -20.23
C SER A 44 29.48 39.45 -20.25
N VAL A 45 28.32 39.00 -19.78
CA VAL A 45 27.91 37.57 -19.82
C VAL A 45 27.25 37.23 -21.17
N ALA A 46 26.56 38.19 -21.79
CA ALA A 46 25.90 38.03 -23.09
C ALA A 46 26.89 38.03 -24.29
N SER A 47 28.06 38.67 -24.17
CA SER A 47 29.03 38.80 -25.27
C SER A 47 29.75 37.49 -25.64
N SER A 48 29.62 36.43 -24.85
CA SER A 48 30.30 35.14 -25.07
C SER A 48 29.55 34.19 -26.02
N ILE A 49 28.24 34.39 -26.25
CA ILE A 49 27.38 33.45 -26.98
C ILE A 49 26.76 34.04 -28.26
N VAL A 50 26.77 35.37 -28.44
CA VAL A 50 26.08 36.03 -29.57
C VAL A 50 26.93 36.14 -30.86
N ASN A 51 28.16 35.62 -30.88
CA ASN A 51 29.07 35.85 -32.00
C ASN A 51 28.79 35.07 -33.30
N THR A 52 27.71 34.28 -33.39
CA THR A 52 27.52 33.43 -34.58
C THR A 52 26.19 33.50 -35.32
N LEU A 53 25.17 34.28 -34.90
CA LEU A 53 23.89 34.26 -35.64
C LEU A 53 23.10 35.56 -35.82
N LEU A 54 23.60 36.75 -35.48
CA LEU A 54 22.79 37.97 -35.70
C LEU A 54 23.57 39.26 -36.02
N MET A 55 24.60 39.17 -36.85
CA MET A 55 25.02 40.31 -37.66
C MET A 55 24.28 40.18 -38.99
N VAL A 56 23.09 40.75 -39.18
CA VAL A 56 22.93 41.99 -39.98
C VAL A 56 21.49 42.59 -39.88
N VAL A 57 20.55 42.05 -39.09
CA VAL A 57 19.14 42.55 -39.07
C VAL A 57 18.58 42.89 -37.66
N ALA A 58 19.40 42.80 -36.61
CA ALA A 58 18.97 42.90 -35.21
C ALA A 58 18.29 44.22 -34.72
N PRO A 59 18.52 45.43 -35.28
CA PRO A 59 17.99 46.64 -34.63
C PRO A 59 16.49 46.91 -34.85
N PHE A 60 15.79 46.17 -35.72
CA PHE A 60 14.50 46.61 -36.28
C PHE A 60 13.29 45.74 -35.93
N ILE A 61 13.41 44.79 -35.00
CA ILE A 61 12.27 43.99 -34.55
C ILE A 61 11.93 44.40 -33.10
N PRO A 62 10.89 45.23 -32.90
CA PRO A 62 10.34 45.48 -31.57
C PRO A 62 10.02 44.15 -30.85
N GLY A 63 10.42 44.03 -29.59
CA GLY A 63 10.21 42.81 -28.78
C GLY A 63 11.34 41.78 -28.85
N LEU A 64 12.30 41.89 -29.78
CA LEU A 64 13.42 40.93 -29.87
C LEU A 64 14.41 41.06 -28.70
N GLY A 65 14.58 42.28 -28.17
CA GLY A 65 15.31 42.50 -26.92
C GLY A 65 14.64 41.82 -25.73
N GLU A 66 13.31 41.92 -25.61
CA GLU A 66 12.54 41.29 -24.53
C GLU A 66 12.57 39.75 -24.63
N LEU A 67 12.52 39.20 -25.84
CA LEU A 67 12.69 37.75 -26.08
C LEU A 67 14.08 37.25 -25.69
N MET A 68 15.14 37.99 -26.04
CA MET A 68 16.52 37.66 -25.64
C MET A 68 16.71 37.75 -24.12
N LEU A 69 16.12 38.76 -23.47
CA LEU A 69 16.10 38.87 -22.00
C LEU A 69 15.41 37.66 -21.37
N GLY A 70 14.25 37.26 -21.90
CA GLY A 70 13.52 36.08 -21.45
C GLY A 70 14.32 34.79 -21.61
N TYR A 71 14.97 34.60 -22.75
CA TYR A 71 15.81 33.42 -23.02
C TYR A 71 17.04 33.36 -22.09
N MET A 72 17.72 34.50 -21.86
CA MET A 72 18.86 34.56 -20.94
C MET A 72 18.44 34.30 -19.49
N ALA A 73 17.31 34.87 -19.06
CA ALA A 73 16.74 34.59 -17.75
C ALA A 73 16.43 33.09 -17.61
N TYR A 74 15.81 32.48 -18.62
CA TYR A 74 15.57 31.04 -18.66
C TYR A 74 16.86 30.22 -18.54
N GLN A 75 17.90 30.54 -19.33
CA GLN A 75 19.15 29.80 -19.34
C GLN A 75 19.87 29.85 -17.99
N LEU A 76 19.94 31.04 -17.38
CA LEU A 76 20.52 31.22 -16.06
C LEU A 76 19.74 30.48 -14.97
N LEU A 77 18.42 30.40 -15.11
CA LEU A 77 17.57 29.66 -14.18
C LEU A 77 17.70 28.15 -14.37
N ASP A 78 17.82 27.67 -15.61
CA ASP A 78 18.07 26.25 -15.90
C ASP A 78 19.43 25.78 -15.38
N ASP A 79 20.44 26.64 -15.39
CA ASP A 79 21.76 26.33 -14.81
C ASP A 79 21.71 26.14 -13.28
N VAL A 80 20.82 26.86 -12.59
CA VAL A 80 20.71 26.84 -11.12
C VAL A 80 19.65 25.84 -10.63
N PHE A 81 18.53 25.75 -11.32
CA PHE A 81 17.36 24.98 -10.91
C PHE A 81 17.07 23.84 -11.88
N GLU A 82 16.77 22.69 -11.31
CA GLU A 82 16.36 21.53 -12.08
C GLU A 82 14.88 21.63 -12.47
N GLY A 83 14.58 21.43 -13.75
CA GLY A 83 13.22 21.38 -14.28
C GLY A 83 12.47 22.73 -14.20
N ILE A 84 13.16 23.85 -14.47
CA ILE A 84 12.60 25.21 -14.38
C ILE A 84 11.22 25.33 -15.05
N VAL A 85 11.04 24.73 -16.23
CA VAL A 85 9.76 24.73 -16.97
C VAL A 85 8.66 24.04 -16.16
N ASP A 86 8.95 22.86 -15.60
CA ASP A 86 7.97 22.00 -14.92
C ASP A 86 7.39 22.64 -13.67
N TRP A 87 8.15 23.49 -12.97
CA TRP A 87 7.68 24.16 -11.75
C TRP A 87 7.42 25.67 -11.90
N ALA A 88 7.90 26.32 -12.96
CA ALA A 88 7.60 27.73 -13.23
C ALA A 88 6.17 27.97 -13.74
N GLU A 89 5.53 26.97 -14.37
CA GLU A 89 4.16 27.06 -14.91
C GLU A 89 3.04 27.32 -13.88
N GLY A 90 3.37 27.50 -12.59
CA GLY A 90 2.41 27.82 -11.53
C GLY A 90 2.86 28.93 -10.57
N LEU A 91 3.94 29.65 -10.85
CA LEU A 91 4.43 30.73 -9.97
C LEU A 91 3.66 32.03 -10.20
N ASP A 92 3.38 32.73 -9.10
CA ASP A 92 2.95 34.12 -9.16
C ASP A 92 4.13 35.05 -9.48
N ARG A 93 3.81 36.29 -9.88
CA ARG A 93 4.83 37.29 -10.26
C ARG A 93 5.82 37.61 -9.13
N GLU A 94 5.39 37.46 -7.89
CA GLU A 94 6.17 37.79 -6.69
C GLU A 94 7.25 36.74 -6.42
N ALA A 95 6.93 35.45 -6.56
CA ALA A 95 7.93 34.38 -6.48
C ALA A 95 8.97 34.46 -7.62
N PHE A 96 8.54 34.85 -8.83
CA PHE A 96 9.48 35.07 -9.94
C PHE A 96 10.42 36.27 -9.68
N ALA A 97 9.93 37.32 -9.03
CA ALA A 97 10.77 38.46 -8.65
C ALA A 97 11.85 38.07 -7.61
N HIS A 98 11.52 37.23 -6.63
CA HIS A 98 12.49 36.69 -5.68
C HIS A 98 13.57 35.82 -6.36
N LEU A 99 13.17 35.07 -7.40
CA LEU A 99 14.06 34.26 -8.21
C LEU A 99 15.07 35.09 -9.00
N MET A 100 14.61 36.19 -9.62
CA MET A 100 15.49 37.11 -10.34
C MET A 100 16.46 37.85 -9.39
N SER A 101 16.02 38.17 -8.17
CA SER A 101 16.89 38.76 -7.14
C SER A 101 18.03 37.81 -6.70
N LEU A 102 17.78 36.51 -6.68
CA LEU A 102 18.83 35.51 -6.42
C LEU A 102 19.88 35.47 -7.51
N LEU A 103 19.42 35.56 -8.75
CA LEU A 103 20.28 35.57 -9.92
C LEU A 103 21.18 36.80 -9.94
N GLU A 104 20.63 37.99 -9.67
CA GLU A 104 21.42 39.21 -9.50
C GLU A 104 22.50 39.07 -8.42
N SER A 105 22.14 38.45 -7.28
CA SER A 105 23.07 38.23 -6.18
C SER A 105 24.19 37.24 -6.53
N ALA A 106 23.88 36.16 -7.25
CA ALA A 106 24.86 35.15 -7.65
C ALA A 106 25.85 35.66 -8.72
N VAL A 107 25.37 36.47 -9.67
CA VAL A 107 26.19 37.15 -10.69
C VAL A 107 27.10 38.21 -10.04
N GLN A 108 26.57 39.03 -9.12
CA GLN A 108 27.35 40.05 -8.41
C GLN A 108 28.49 39.47 -7.57
N LEU A 109 28.33 38.25 -7.07
CA LEU A 109 29.33 37.56 -6.27
C LEU A 109 30.36 36.77 -7.11
N GLY A 110 30.27 36.79 -8.45
CA GLY A 110 31.30 36.22 -9.36
C GLY A 110 31.46 34.69 -9.29
N LEU A 111 30.44 33.97 -8.81
CA LEU A 111 30.56 32.57 -8.36
C LEU A 111 30.72 31.51 -9.46
N PHE A 112 30.56 31.85 -10.74
CA PHE A 112 30.51 30.85 -11.82
C PHE A 112 31.78 30.77 -12.68
N THR A 113 32.82 31.59 -12.45
CA THR A 113 34.07 31.55 -13.23
C THR A 113 35.20 30.75 -12.56
N ALA A 114 35.07 30.37 -11.29
CA ALA A 114 36.05 29.53 -10.60
C ALA A 114 35.35 28.36 -9.90
N GLY A 115 35.55 27.14 -10.41
CA GLY A 115 34.97 25.89 -9.89
C GLY A 115 35.47 25.47 -8.50
N THR A 116 35.57 26.37 -7.52
CA THR A 116 36.09 26.08 -6.18
C THR A 116 35.35 26.82 -5.05
N GLN A 117 34.80 26.01 -4.14
CA GLN A 117 34.82 26.18 -2.67
C GLN A 117 34.06 27.32 -1.95
N ILE A 118 33.11 28.04 -2.53
CA ILE A 118 32.14 28.74 -1.67
C ILE A 118 31.05 27.74 -1.27
N GLY A 119 31.14 27.25 -0.04
CA GLY A 119 30.12 26.38 0.52
C GLY A 119 28.77 27.11 0.58
N VAL A 120 27.70 26.38 0.26
CA VAL A 120 26.28 26.71 0.53
C VAL A 120 26.02 27.48 1.84
N PRO A 121 26.77 27.29 2.96
CA PRO A 121 26.55 28.05 4.20
C PRO A 121 26.86 29.55 4.14
N GLU A 122 27.82 30.01 3.33
CA GLU A 122 28.14 31.45 3.26
C GLU A 122 27.16 32.23 2.39
N LEU A 123 26.67 31.59 1.32
CA LEU A 123 25.59 32.15 0.49
C LEU A 123 24.34 32.42 1.33
N ARG A 124 23.96 31.48 2.20
CA ARG A 124 22.79 31.62 3.09
C ARG A 124 22.87 32.80 4.05
N LYS A 125 24.07 33.24 4.46
CA LYS A 125 24.23 34.39 5.38
C LYS A 125 23.99 35.74 4.71
N LEU A 126 24.06 35.80 3.38
CA LEU A 126 23.96 37.03 2.59
C LEU A 126 22.55 37.24 2.00
N LEU A 127 21.66 36.24 2.15
CA LEU A 127 20.32 36.26 1.57
C LEU A 127 19.31 36.87 2.54
N SER A 128 18.31 37.57 1.98
CA SER A 128 17.18 38.07 2.77
C SER A 128 16.36 36.90 3.37
N PRO A 129 15.65 37.09 4.50
CA PRO A 129 14.81 36.04 5.09
C PRO A 129 13.77 35.47 4.11
N GLN A 130 13.18 36.31 3.25
CA GLN A 130 12.20 35.89 2.25
C GLN A 130 12.85 35.02 1.16
N THR A 131 14.05 35.41 0.73
CA THR A 131 14.82 34.67 -0.27
C THR A 131 15.32 33.33 0.27
N LEU A 132 15.72 33.28 1.54
CA LEU A 132 16.05 32.04 2.25
C LEU A 132 14.84 31.11 2.34
N ALA A 133 13.69 31.64 2.76
CA ALA A 133 12.45 30.88 2.84
C ALA A 133 11.98 30.35 1.47
N PHE A 134 12.34 31.03 0.37
CA PHE A 134 12.11 30.54 -0.98
C PHE A 134 13.06 29.41 -1.37
N ILE A 135 14.38 29.58 -1.19
CA ILE A 135 15.38 28.54 -1.49
C ILE A 135 15.20 27.29 -0.64
N ASP A 136 14.81 27.43 0.63
CA ASP A 136 14.63 26.29 1.53
C ASP A 136 13.48 25.35 1.11
N ARG A 137 12.66 25.75 0.13
CA ARG A 137 11.69 24.88 -0.54
C ARG A 137 12.35 23.92 -1.54
N PHE A 138 13.59 24.17 -1.93
CA PHE A 138 14.35 23.38 -2.89
C PHE A 138 15.43 22.55 -2.21
N LYS A 139 15.66 21.35 -2.74
CA LYS A 139 16.71 20.44 -2.30
C LYS A 139 17.91 20.57 -3.24
N PRO A 140 19.14 20.79 -2.73
CA PRO A 140 20.33 20.73 -3.57
C PRO A 140 20.58 19.28 -4.01
N VAL A 141 20.79 19.08 -5.31
CA VAL A 141 20.99 17.78 -5.96
C VAL A 141 22.17 17.80 -6.92
N THR A 142 22.68 16.63 -7.25
CA THR A 142 23.71 16.44 -8.28
C THR A 142 23.12 15.60 -9.40
N LEU A 143 23.20 16.09 -10.63
CA LEU A 143 22.77 15.39 -11.83
C LEU A 143 23.80 14.34 -12.29
N ALA A 144 23.41 13.46 -13.22
CA ALA A 144 24.29 12.43 -13.78
C ALA A 144 25.55 13.01 -14.47
N ASN A 145 25.45 14.21 -15.03
CA ASN A 145 26.58 14.93 -15.63
C ASN A 145 27.50 15.63 -14.61
N GLY A 146 27.22 15.51 -13.31
CA GLY A 146 27.98 16.15 -12.22
C GLY A 146 27.55 17.58 -11.87
N ALA A 147 26.63 18.18 -12.63
CA ALA A 147 26.12 19.52 -12.35
C ALA A 147 25.35 19.53 -11.01
N ARG A 148 25.52 20.60 -10.23
CA ARG A 148 24.79 20.80 -8.97
C ARG A 148 23.67 21.80 -9.19
N ARG A 149 22.43 21.38 -8.92
CA ARG A 149 21.23 22.18 -9.11
C ARG A 149 20.33 22.15 -7.88
N TYR A 150 19.39 23.07 -7.81
CA TYR A 150 18.29 23.07 -6.84
C TYR A 150 17.05 22.42 -7.46
N TRP A 151 16.60 21.32 -6.87
CA TRP A 151 15.42 20.59 -7.33
C TRP A 151 14.24 20.86 -6.40
N LYS A 152 13.05 21.11 -6.98
CA LYS A 152 11.81 21.19 -6.23
C LYS A 152 11.41 19.77 -5.80
N PRO A 153 11.24 19.46 -4.50
CA PRO A 153 10.95 18.11 -4.01
C PRO A 153 9.53 17.66 -4.35
N ASP A 154 9.29 17.38 -5.63
CA ASP A 154 8.00 17.09 -6.23
C ASP A 154 8.15 15.98 -7.27
N LEU A 155 7.40 14.89 -7.09
CA LEU A 155 7.39 13.75 -7.99
C LEU A 155 6.36 13.89 -9.12
N GLY A 156 5.48 14.89 -9.07
CA GLY A 156 4.46 15.13 -10.10
C GLY A 156 4.98 15.08 -11.54
N PRO A 157 6.08 15.77 -11.88
CA PRO A 157 6.67 15.75 -13.24
C PRO A 157 7.15 14.37 -13.70
N TYR A 158 7.45 13.46 -12.76
CA TYR A 158 7.95 12.12 -13.05
C TYR A 158 6.83 11.09 -13.30
N GLN A 159 5.57 11.49 -13.15
CA GLN A 159 4.44 10.59 -13.32
C GLN A 159 4.31 10.13 -14.77
N GLN A 160 4.23 8.81 -14.96
CA GLN A 160 3.99 8.19 -16.24
C GLN A 160 2.51 8.27 -16.62
N LYS A 161 2.22 8.74 -17.84
CA LYS A 161 0.87 8.78 -18.42
C LYS A 161 0.53 7.46 -19.09
N LEU A 162 0.59 6.36 -18.33
CA LEU A 162 0.28 5.00 -18.80
C LEU A 162 -0.86 4.38 -18.00
N GLN A 163 -1.49 3.35 -18.55
CA GLN A 163 -2.45 2.50 -17.85
C GLN A 163 -1.90 1.08 -17.79
N LEU A 164 -1.94 0.46 -16.61
CA LEU A 164 -1.53 -0.93 -16.45
C LEU A 164 -2.62 -1.86 -17.00
N PRO A 165 -2.26 -2.89 -17.79
CA PRO A 165 -3.19 -3.93 -18.20
C PRO A 165 -3.82 -4.63 -16.98
N PRO A 166 -5.12 -5.02 -17.03
CA PRO A 166 -5.84 -5.57 -15.87
C PRO A 166 -5.25 -6.85 -15.27
N HIS A 167 -4.53 -7.65 -16.07
CA HIS A 167 -3.94 -8.93 -15.68
C HIS A 167 -2.42 -8.91 -15.66
N LEU A 168 -1.81 -7.72 -15.66
CA LEU A 168 -0.36 -7.63 -15.58
C LEU A 168 0.09 -8.08 -14.20
N GLY A 169 0.91 -9.13 -14.17
CA GLY A 169 1.52 -9.61 -12.94
C GLY A 169 2.32 -8.52 -12.23
N ILE A 170 2.47 -8.70 -10.93
CA ILE A 170 3.35 -7.88 -10.10
C ILE A 170 4.39 -8.79 -9.47
N GLU A 171 5.66 -8.40 -9.55
CA GLU A 171 6.73 -9.17 -8.92
C GLU A 171 6.77 -8.92 -7.40
N GLU A 172 7.58 -9.69 -6.67
CA GLU A 172 7.70 -9.63 -5.21
C GLU A 172 8.06 -8.23 -4.67
N ARG A 173 8.86 -7.48 -5.42
CA ARG A 173 9.19 -6.10 -5.09
C ARG A 173 8.03 -5.13 -5.30
N GLY A 174 6.92 -5.53 -5.91
CA GLY A 174 5.81 -4.63 -6.24
C GLY A 174 6.02 -3.82 -7.52
N LEU A 175 6.89 -4.28 -8.44
CA LEU A 175 7.09 -3.65 -9.74
C LEU A 175 6.27 -4.37 -10.82
N HIS A 176 5.86 -3.62 -11.83
CA HIS A 176 5.20 -4.12 -13.03
C HIS A 176 6.14 -4.00 -14.22
N ASP A 177 6.33 -5.08 -14.98
CA ASP A 177 7.11 -5.03 -16.21
C ASP A 177 6.24 -4.64 -17.40
N VAL A 178 6.44 -3.42 -17.91
CA VAL A 178 5.69 -2.87 -19.05
C VAL A 178 6.68 -2.49 -20.14
N ARG A 179 6.61 -3.14 -21.31
CA ARG A 179 7.49 -2.83 -22.46
C ARG A 179 9.00 -2.88 -22.15
N ARG A 180 9.41 -3.78 -21.24
CA ARG A 180 10.78 -3.90 -20.68
C ARG A 180 11.22 -2.76 -19.76
N GLU A 181 10.29 -1.92 -19.32
CA GLU A 181 10.50 -0.93 -18.26
C GLU A 181 9.85 -1.41 -16.97
N SER A 182 10.53 -1.20 -15.84
CA SER A 182 9.96 -1.48 -14.52
C SER A 182 9.15 -0.29 -14.05
N ILE A 183 7.87 -0.50 -13.79
CA ILE A 183 6.92 0.52 -13.36
C ILE A 183 6.52 0.28 -11.91
N LEU A 184 6.72 1.31 -11.08
CA LEU A 184 6.29 1.34 -9.69
C LEU A 184 4.93 2.04 -9.58
N ALA A 185 3.94 1.36 -8.99
CA ALA A 185 2.70 1.98 -8.56
C ALA A 185 2.86 2.52 -7.13
N LEU A 186 2.70 3.83 -6.96
CA LEU A 186 2.86 4.52 -5.69
C LEU A 186 1.78 5.59 -5.52
N GLU A 187 0.92 5.44 -4.51
CA GLU A 187 -0.20 6.37 -4.22
C GLU A 187 -1.11 6.62 -5.43
N GLY A 188 -1.42 5.56 -6.19
CA GLY A 188 -2.26 5.65 -7.38
C GLY A 188 -1.59 6.31 -8.59
N LYS A 189 -0.32 6.70 -8.48
CA LYS A 189 0.51 7.21 -9.58
C LYS A 189 1.49 6.15 -10.03
N LEU A 190 1.93 6.24 -11.29
CA LEU A 190 2.86 5.29 -11.90
C LEU A 190 4.17 6.00 -12.20
N TYR A 191 5.28 5.36 -11.86
CA TYR A 191 6.62 5.89 -12.03
C TYR A 191 7.50 4.84 -12.73
N ALA A 192 8.22 5.25 -13.77
CA ALA A 192 9.26 4.41 -14.34
C ALA A 192 10.45 4.43 -13.39
N VAL A 193 10.98 3.25 -13.05
CA VAL A 193 12.10 3.11 -12.13
C VAL A 193 13.22 2.31 -12.77
N GLU A 194 14.44 2.70 -12.46
CA GLU A 194 15.63 2.00 -12.92
C GLU A 194 16.59 1.79 -11.77
N LYS A 195 17.28 0.65 -11.80
CA LYS A 195 18.29 0.31 -10.83
C LYS A 195 19.63 0.90 -11.26
N SER A 196 20.15 1.83 -10.47
CA SER A 196 21.45 2.45 -10.67
C SER A 196 22.59 1.43 -10.52
N PRO A 197 23.52 1.34 -11.49
CA PRO A 197 24.64 0.40 -11.43
C PRO A 197 25.71 0.81 -10.40
N GLU A 198 25.80 2.09 -10.04
CA GLU A 198 26.86 2.61 -9.15
C GLU A 198 26.63 2.27 -7.68
N ASP A 199 25.40 2.41 -7.21
CA ASP A 199 25.02 2.31 -5.80
C ASP A 199 23.97 1.23 -5.53
N ASN A 200 23.53 0.52 -6.57
CA ASN A 200 22.53 -0.56 -6.51
C ASN A 200 21.17 -0.10 -5.97
N GLN A 201 20.89 1.21 -6.00
CA GLN A 201 19.62 1.82 -5.58
C GLN A 201 18.70 2.05 -6.78
N TYR A 202 17.40 2.01 -6.55
CA TYR A 202 16.43 2.38 -7.58
C TYR A 202 16.25 3.89 -7.62
N ARG A 203 15.98 4.41 -8.80
CA ARG A 203 15.70 5.82 -9.03
C ARG A 203 14.52 6.00 -9.96
N ILE A 204 13.77 7.08 -9.77
CA ILE A 204 12.63 7.43 -10.61
C ILE A 204 13.15 8.14 -11.88
N GLN A 205 12.72 7.67 -13.04
CA GLN A 205 13.06 8.23 -14.34
C GLN A 205 12.05 9.30 -14.78
N HIS A 206 12.55 10.40 -15.36
CA HIS A 206 11.67 11.40 -15.96
C HIS A 206 11.10 10.88 -17.29
N PRO A 207 9.79 11.08 -17.59
CA PRO A 207 9.16 10.53 -18.80
C PRO A 207 9.79 10.96 -20.13
N THR A 208 10.42 12.15 -20.18
CA THR A 208 10.94 12.75 -21.42
C THR A 208 12.37 13.30 -21.34
N ARG A 209 12.97 13.43 -20.16
CA ARG A 209 14.25 14.14 -19.94
C ARG A 209 15.27 13.20 -19.30
N ALA A 210 16.10 12.57 -20.10
CA ALA A 210 17.05 11.56 -19.61
C ALA A 210 18.15 12.16 -18.70
N ASP A 211 18.41 13.45 -18.81
CA ASP A 211 19.37 14.22 -18.03
C ASP A 211 18.79 14.82 -16.74
N ALA A 212 17.48 14.69 -16.53
CA ALA A 212 16.82 15.18 -15.33
C ALA A 212 17.36 14.51 -14.07
N TYR A 213 17.18 15.19 -12.94
CA TYR A 213 17.46 14.56 -11.65
C TYR A 213 16.65 13.27 -11.50
N GLN A 214 17.22 12.23 -10.88
CA GLN A 214 16.52 10.96 -10.69
C GLN A 214 16.35 10.72 -9.18
N PRO A 215 15.17 11.01 -8.61
CA PRO A 215 14.89 10.87 -7.18
C PRO A 215 15.16 9.45 -6.68
N GLN A 216 15.78 9.34 -5.50
CA GLN A 216 16.15 8.05 -4.92
C GLN A 216 14.96 7.31 -4.31
N LEU A 217 14.98 5.99 -4.47
CA LEU A 217 14.02 5.07 -3.87
C LEU A 217 14.71 4.09 -2.93
N HIS A 218 14.03 3.80 -1.82
CA HIS A 218 14.36 2.73 -0.90
C HIS A 218 13.25 1.67 -0.94
N HIS A 219 13.61 0.39 -0.89
CA HIS A 219 12.65 -0.70 -0.83
C HIS A 219 13.05 -1.75 0.20
N ASN A 220 12.09 -2.54 0.65
CA ASN A 220 12.32 -3.69 1.54
C ASN A 220 12.45 -5.03 0.80
N ASN A 221 12.45 -5.01 -0.54
CA ASN A 221 12.37 -6.19 -1.41
C ASN A 221 11.04 -6.99 -1.39
N HIS A 222 10.11 -6.65 -0.50
CA HIS A 222 8.84 -7.36 -0.32
C HIS A 222 7.60 -6.51 -0.67
N GLY A 223 7.78 -5.44 -1.45
CA GLY A 223 6.67 -4.65 -1.99
C GLY A 223 6.53 -3.24 -1.43
N THR A 224 7.23 -2.89 -0.36
CA THR A 224 7.17 -1.55 0.25
C THR A 224 8.26 -0.67 -0.33
N TRP A 225 7.86 0.54 -0.73
CA TRP A 225 8.74 1.55 -1.32
C TRP A 225 8.65 2.86 -0.54
N ARG A 226 9.81 3.50 -0.41
CA ARG A 226 9.94 4.86 0.08
C ARG A 226 10.68 5.73 -0.90
N THR A 227 10.25 6.97 -0.96
CA THR A 227 10.93 8.03 -1.69
C THR A 227 11.84 8.79 -0.73
N GLU A 228 12.82 9.49 -1.27
CA GLU A 228 13.64 10.42 -0.49
C GLU A 228 12.88 11.63 0.09
N LEU A 229 11.58 11.77 -0.23
CA LEU A 229 10.68 12.78 0.34
C LEU A 229 9.92 12.27 1.57
N ASP A 230 9.92 10.95 1.78
CA ASP A 230 9.11 10.31 2.80
C ASP A 230 9.69 10.57 4.19
N GLN A 231 8.82 10.89 5.15
CA GLN A 231 9.16 11.04 6.57
C GLN A 231 8.30 10.11 7.42
N PRO A 232 8.59 8.79 7.46
CA PRO A 232 7.73 7.80 8.13
C PRO A 232 7.43 8.08 9.59
N LEU A 233 8.36 8.72 10.31
CA LEU A 233 8.17 9.08 11.71
C LEU A 233 7.03 10.10 11.91
N GLN A 234 6.68 10.89 10.89
CA GLN A 234 5.59 11.87 10.94
C GLN A 234 4.26 11.33 10.41
N TRP A 235 4.28 10.16 9.76
CA TRP A 235 3.07 9.59 9.16
C TRP A 235 2.04 9.19 10.22
N ALA A 236 0.79 9.54 9.94
CA ALA A 236 -0.36 9.04 10.65
C ALA A 236 -0.71 7.62 10.18
N LYS A 237 -1.50 6.91 10.99
CA LYS A 237 -1.98 5.54 10.69
C LYS A 237 -2.48 5.33 9.26
N PRO A 238 -3.34 6.20 8.67
CA PRO A 238 -3.83 5.96 7.31
C PRO A 238 -2.71 5.95 6.26
N THR A 239 -1.73 6.84 6.40
CA THR A 239 -0.55 6.87 5.51
C THR A 239 0.30 5.63 5.71
N LEU A 240 0.55 5.20 6.95
CA LEU A 240 1.33 3.98 7.24
C LEU A 240 0.72 2.75 6.57
N LEU A 241 -0.60 2.61 6.65
CA LEU A 241 -1.35 1.51 6.05
C LEU A 241 -1.47 1.63 4.53
N GLY A 242 -1.66 2.83 3.99
CA GLY A 242 -1.68 3.07 2.54
C GLY A 242 -0.34 2.82 1.86
N ARG A 243 0.77 2.88 2.61
CA ARG A 243 2.13 2.69 2.12
C ARG A 243 2.65 1.25 2.23
N LEU A 244 1.86 0.27 2.65
CA LEU A 244 2.31 -1.13 2.79
C LEU A 244 2.64 -1.81 1.45
N GLY A 245 2.28 -1.19 0.33
CA GLY A 245 2.59 -1.69 -1.02
C GLY A 245 1.58 -2.72 -1.52
N HIS A 246 2.00 -3.55 -2.47
CA HIS A 246 1.10 -4.47 -3.17
C HIS A 246 0.43 -5.52 -2.27
N ARG A 247 1.03 -5.83 -1.12
CA ARG A 247 0.45 -6.72 -0.09
C ARG A 247 -0.90 -6.21 0.42
N ALA A 248 -1.11 -4.89 0.43
CA ALA A 248 -2.36 -4.24 0.83
C ALA A 248 -3.17 -3.66 -0.36
N GLN A 249 -2.79 -3.99 -1.59
CA GLN A 249 -3.51 -3.57 -2.79
C GLN A 249 -4.84 -4.32 -2.92
N GLY A 250 -5.88 -3.62 -3.37
CA GLY A 250 -7.25 -4.15 -3.46
C GLY A 250 -8.04 -4.11 -2.15
N LEU A 251 -7.38 -3.90 -1.01
CA LEU A 251 -8.02 -3.74 0.29
C LEU A 251 -8.42 -2.27 0.54
N SER A 252 -9.59 -2.09 1.15
CA SER A 252 -10.04 -0.77 1.62
C SER A 252 -9.22 -0.30 2.82
N ASP A 253 -9.30 0.99 3.16
CA ASP A 253 -8.64 1.50 4.37
C ASP A 253 -9.18 0.83 5.64
N ALA A 254 -10.48 0.55 5.70
CA ALA A 254 -11.09 -0.22 6.78
C ALA A 254 -10.53 -1.65 6.87
N ASP A 255 -10.31 -2.34 5.74
CA ASP A 255 -9.71 -3.68 5.74
C ASP A 255 -8.25 -3.64 6.21
N ARG A 256 -7.48 -2.61 5.86
CA ARG A 256 -6.09 -2.45 6.32
C ARG A 256 -6.02 -2.19 7.83
N GLU A 257 -6.94 -1.38 8.34
CA GLU A 257 -7.07 -1.15 9.78
C GLU A 257 -7.49 -2.42 10.51
N LEU A 258 -8.43 -3.17 9.93
CA LEU A 258 -8.85 -4.47 10.46
C LEU A 258 -7.68 -5.45 10.46
N ALA A 259 -6.87 -5.53 9.39
CA ALA A 259 -5.70 -6.39 9.34
C ALA A 259 -4.70 -6.09 10.46
N LEU A 260 -4.43 -4.80 10.71
CA LEU A 260 -3.57 -4.36 11.82
C LEU A 260 -4.15 -4.77 13.18
N ALA A 261 -5.45 -4.55 13.36
CA ALA A 261 -6.14 -4.92 14.60
C ALA A 261 -6.15 -6.44 14.82
N LEU A 262 -6.34 -7.25 13.77
CA LEU A 262 -6.36 -8.71 13.81
C LEU A 262 -4.98 -9.33 14.01
N SER A 263 -3.92 -8.71 13.48
CA SER A 263 -2.55 -9.23 13.63
C SER A 263 -1.97 -9.02 15.02
N GLY A 264 -2.54 -8.09 15.80
CA GLY A 264 -2.01 -7.67 17.10
C GLY A 264 -0.76 -6.80 16.99
N THR A 265 -0.47 -6.29 15.79
CA THR A 265 0.69 -5.46 15.52
C THR A 265 0.43 -4.02 15.98
N PRO A 266 1.30 -3.44 16.83
CA PRO A 266 1.20 -2.04 17.21
C PRO A 266 1.39 -1.11 16.00
N GLU A 267 0.66 0.01 15.98
CA GLU A 267 0.83 1.03 14.94
C GLU A 267 2.26 1.56 14.86
N ASP A 268 2.89 1.77 16.02
CA ASP A 268 4.26 2.30 16.12
C ASP A 268 5.28 1.38 15.43
N SER A 269 5.03 0.07 15.38
CA SER A 269 5.89 -0.88 14.66
C SER A 269 5.91 -0.61 13.16
N LEU A 270 4.83 -0.08 12.57
CA LEU A 270 4.80 0.29 11.15
C LEU A 270 5.72 1.47 10.84
N ARG A 271 5.87 2.44 11.75
CA ARG A 271 6.83 3.54 11.54
C ARG A 271 8.26 3.02 11.48
N LYS A 272 8.59 2.03 12.30
CA LYS A 272 9.89 1.34 12.26
C LYS A 272 10.08 0.59 10.94
N VAL A 273 9.09 -0.19 10.52
CA VAL A 273 9.08 -0.93 9.25
C VAL A 273 9.38 -0.01 8.08
N HIS A 274 8.66 1.11 8.01
CA HIS A 274 8.91 2.10 6.98
C HIS A 274 10.29 2.76 7.16
N GLN A 275 10.64 3.25 8.34
CA GLN A 275 11.89 3.99 8.59
C GLN A 275 13.14 3.19 8.19
N HIS A 276 13.16 1.88 8.42
CA HIS A 276 14.30 1.00 8.17
C HIS A 276 14.13 0.10 6.94
N SER A 277 13.03 0.26 6.19
CA SER A 277 12.70 -0.62 5.07
C SER A 277 12.71 -2.11 5.49
N GLU A 278 12.14 -2.43 6.65
CA GLU A 278 12.00 -3.82 7.11
C GLU A 278 10.85 -4.52 6.36
N PRO A 279 10.85 -5.87 6.28
CA PRO A 279 9.67 -6.63 5.89
C PRO A 279 8.49 -6.35 6.84
N LEU A 280 7.27 -6.59 6.36
CA LEU A 280 6.08 -6.49 7.20
C LEU A 280 6.17 -7.46 8.39
N PRO A 281 5.61 -7.10 9.56
CA PRO A 281 5.35 -8.04 10.64
C PRO A 281 4.61 -9.26 10.09
N PRO A 282 5.10 -10.49 10.32
CA PRO A 282 4.65 -11.66 9.56
C PRO A 282 3.16 -11.99 9.75
N LEU A 283 2.60 -11.67 10.94
CA LEU A 283 1.17 -11.84 11.20
C LEU A 283 0.31 -10.75 10.56
N LEU A 284 0.86 -9.56 10.30
CA LEU A 284 0.18 -8.53 9.54
C LEU A 284 0.14 -8.89 8.05
N ASP A 285 1.25 -9.37 7.49
CA ASP A 285 1.30 -9.86 6.11
C ASP A 285 0.28 -11.00 5.89
N ASP A 286 0.23 -11.95 6.83
CA ASP A 286 -0.73 -13.04 6.81
C ASP A 286 -2.20 -12.56 6.92
N ALA A 287 -2.49 -11.63 7.85
CA ALA A 287 -3.83 -11.06 7.99
C ALA A 287 -4.30 -10.31 6.73
N LEU A 288 -3.40 -9.54 6.08
CA LEU A 288 -3.68 -8.86 4.82
C LEU A 288 -3.98 -9.86 3.70
N ALA A 289 -3.17 -10.90 3.56
CA ALA A 289 -3.37 -11.94 2.55
C ALA A 289 -4.73 -12.63 2.70
N ARG A 290 -5.11 -12.95 3.94
CA ARG A 290 -6.38 -13.62 4.26
C ARG A 290 -7.59 -12.73 4.06
N LEU A 291 -7.52 -11.47 4.47
CA LEU A 291 -8.57 -10.49 4.19
C LEU A 291 -8.74 -10.28 2.69
N ARG A 292 -7.65 -10.23 1.92
CA ARG A 292 -7.75 -10.12 0.46
C ARG A 292 -8.49 -11.31 -0.15
N ILE A 293 -8.14 -12.54 0.25
CA ILE A 293 -8.86 -13.74 -0.21
C ILE A 293 -10.35 -13.64 0.12
N GLU A 294 -10.70 -13.20 1.33
CA GLU A 294 -12.08 -13.01 1.76
C GLU A 294 -12.83 -12.01 0.85
N ARG A 295 -12.23 -10.84 0.58
CA ARG A 295 -12.81 -9.80 -0.27
C ARG A 295 -12.89 -10.21 -1.74
N ASP A 296 -11.92 -10.98 -2.21
CA ASP A 296 -11.94 -11.55 -3.56
C ASP A 296 -13.09 -12.57 -3.70
N LEU A 297 -13.38 -13.35 -2.65
CA LEU A 297 -14.53 -14.28 -2.63
C LEU A 297 -15.86 -13.52 -2.56
N ASP A 298 -15.97 -12.47 -1.74
CA ASP A 298 -17.15 -11.58 -1.73
C ASP A 298 -17.42 -11.02 -3.13
N THR A 299 -16.38 -10.42 -3.72
CA THR A 299 -16.45 -9.83 -5.06
C THR A 299 -16.82 -10.87 -6.12
N LEU A 300 -16.26 -12.08 -6.05
CA LEU A 300 -16.60 -13.17 -6.95
C LEU A 300 -18.08 -13.55 -6.83
N ILE A 301 -18.59 -13.76 -5.61
CA ILE A 301 -19.99 -14.13 -5.36
C ILE A 301 -20.94 -13.02 -5.82
N GLU A 302 -20.59 -11.76 -5.61
CA GLU A 302 -21.37 -10.61 -6.07
C GLU A 302 -21.41 -10.54 -7.61
N ARG A 303 -20.26 -10.64 -8.28
CA ARG A 303 -20.20 -10.67 -9.76
C ARG A 303 -20.95 -11.86 -10.34
N LEU A 304 -20.87 -13.03 -9.71
CA LEU A 304 -21.63 -14.24 -10.09
C LEU A 304 -23.15 -14.09 -9.88
N ASN A 305 -23.60 -13.18 -9.00
CA ASN A 305 -25.03 -12.91 -8.81
C ASN A 305 -25.55 -11.73 -9.64
N SER A 306 -24.68 -10.79 -10.04
CA SER A 306 -25.07 -9.53 -10.71
C SER A 306 -25.62 -9.72 -12.12
N ASP A 307 -26.75 -9.12 -12.47
CA ASP A 307 -27.26 -9.20 -13.86
C ASP A 307 -26.60 -8.17 -14.81
N ASP A 308 -25.64 -7.37 -14.32
CA ASP A 308 -24.87 -6.39 -15.12
C ASP A 308 -23.69 -7.03 -15.89
N PRO A 309 -23.67 -6.94 -17.24
CA PRO A 309 -22.56 -7.40 -18.07
C PRO A 309 -21.19 -6.84 -17.71
N ALA A 310 -21.11 -5.59 -17.26
CA ALA A 310 -19.85 -4.99 -16.85
C ALA A 310 -19.30 -5.62 -15.56
N ALA A 311 -20.18 -6.13 -14.70
CA ALA A 311 -19.80 -6.79 -13.46
C ALA A 311 -19.40 -8.25 -13.71
N TYR A 312 -20.25 -9.06 -14.36
CA TYR A 312 -19.94 -10.47 -14.58
C TYR A 312 -18.88 -10.71 -15.67
N GLY A 313 -18.68 -9.75 -16.58
CA GLY A 313 -17.61 -9.81 -17.58
C GLY A 313 -16.20 -9.70 -16.99
N ARG A 314 -16.07 -9.26 -15.72
CA ARG A 314 -14.80 -9.16 -14.98
C ARG A 314 -14.50 -10.36 -14.10
N ILE A 315 -15.26 -11.45 -14.22
CA ILE A 315 -14.99 -12.67 -13.46
C ILE A 315 -13.77 -13.35 -14.08
N ASP A 316 -12.80 -13.72 -13.25
CA ASP A 316 -11.64 -14.48 -13.73
C ASP A 316 -12.11 -15.85 -14.26
N PRO A 317 -11.77 -16.21 -15.50
CA PRO A 317 -12.11 -17.52 -16.03
C PRO A 317 -11.59 -18.70 -15.19
N GLN A 318 -10.46 -18.54 -14.49
CA GLN A 318 -9.93 -19.56 -13.59
C GLN A 318 -10.88 -19.81 -12.40
N ASP A 319 -11.50 -18.77 -11.86
CA ASP A 319 -12.50 -18.90 -10.78
C ASP A 319 -13.73 -19.68 -11.26
N LEU A 320 -14.21 -19.39 -12.48
CA LEU A 320 -15.33 -20.14 -13.07
C LEU A 320 -14.97 -21.61 -13.31
N LEU A 321 -13.76 -21.88 -13.81
CA LEU A 321 -13.29 -23.25 -14.03
C LEU A 321 -13.15 -24.01 -12.71
N GLN A 322 -12.58 -23.41 -11.67
CA GLN A 322 -12.47 -24.01 -10.34
C GLN A 322 -13.86 -24.32 -9.78
N LEU A 323 -14.81 -23.38 -9.89
CA LEU A 323 -16.18 -23.57 -9.42
C LEU A 323 -16.93 -24.64 -10.21
N LEU A 324 -16.70 -24.76 -11.52
CA LEU A 324 -17.32 -25.80 -12.35
C LEU A 324 -16.78 -27.20 -12.05
N THR A 325 -15.48 -27.31 -11.78
CA THR A 325 -14.77 -28.60 -11.76
C THR A 325 -14.52 -29.16 -10.36
N ALA A 326 -14.10 -28.34 -9.40
CA ALA A 326 -13.73 -28.78 -8.06
C ALA A 326 -14.94 -28.89 -7.11
N ASN A 327 -15.83 -27.90 -7.18
CA ASN A 327 -17.00 -27.78 -6.29
C ASN A 327 -18.33 -27.84 -7.06
N GLY A 328 -18.23 -27.86 -8.38
CA GLY A 328 -19.34 -27.86 -9.29
C GLY A 328 -19.72 -29.25 -9.71
N SER A 329 -20.76 -29.30 -10.50
CA SER A 329 -21.32 -30.54 -10.98
C SER A 329 -20.88 -30.68 -12.44
N TRP A 330 -19.60 -30.91 -12.69
CA TRP A 330 -19.12 -31.15 -14.06
C TRP A 330 -19.58 -32.54 -14.52
N PRO A 331 -20.14 -32.71 -15.72
CA PRO A 331 -20.63 -34.00 -16.17
C PRO A 331 -19.47 -34.99 -16.31
N HIS A 332 -19.56 -36.11 -15.58
CA HIS A 332 -18.54 -37.16 -15.63
C HIS A 332 -18.37 -37.78 -17.03
N THR A 333 -19.31 -37.54 -17.96
CA THR A 333 -19.28 -37.98 -19.36
C THR A 333 -18.34 -37.17 -20.24
N ARG A 334 -17.76 -36.07 -19.75
CA ARG A 334 -16.92 -35.16 -20.54
C ARG A 334 -15.56 -34.91 -19.89
N GLY A 335 -14.52 -34.87 -20.72
CA GLY A 335 -13.25 -34.24 -20.35
C GLY A 335 -13.26 -32.74 -20.71
N LEU A 336 -12.43 -31.97 -20.05
CA LEU A 336 -12.22 -30.54 -20.31
C LEU A 336 -10.75 -30.31 -20.67
N ARG A 337 -10.51 -29.47 -21.67
CA ARG A 337 -9.18 -29.11 -22.14
C ARG A 337 -9.12 -27.63 -22.45
N PHE A 338 -8.10 -26.97 -21.91
CA PHE A 338 -7.78 -25.58 -22.17
C PHE A 338 -6.58 -25.50 -23.12
N LEU A 339 -6.72 -24.66 -24.15
CA LEU A 339 -5.70 -24.44 -25.17
C LEU A 339 -5.21 -22.99 -25.12
N ASP A 340 -3.89 -22.82 -25.10
CA ASP A 340 -3.25 -21.50 -25.17
C ASP A 340 -3.45 -20.84 -26.55
N ASP A 341 -2.99 -19.59 -26.69
CA ASP A 341 -2.96 -18.83 -27.94
C ASP A 341 -2.30 -19.57 -29.12
N GLN A 342 -1.38 -20.50 -28.84
CA GLN A 342 -0.67 -21.34 -29.80
C GLN A 342 -1.36 -22.69 -30.05
N GLY A 343 -2.52 -22.94 -29.42
CA GLY A 343 -3.27 -24.19 -29.55
C GLY A 343 -2.67 -25.37 -28.78
N ARG A 344 -1.69 -25.14 -27.89
CA ARG A 344 -1.10 -26.15 -27.02
C ARG A 344 -1.95 -26.35 -25.79
N VAL A 345 -1.90 -27.55 -25.23
CA VAL A 345 -2.64 -27.88 -24.01
C VAL A 345 -1.99 -27.20 -22.81
N ALA A 346 -2.65 -26.18 -22.29
CA ALA A 346 -2.22 -25.47 -21.09
C ALA A 346 -2.78 -26.12 -19.82
N TRP A 347 -3.96 -26.73 -19.89
CA TRP A 347 -4.60 -27.37 -18.73
C TRP A 347 -5.67 -28.41 -19.14
N THR A 348 -5.91 -29.41 -18.31
CA THR A 348 -6.94 -30.44 -18.53
C THR A 348 -7.65 -30.84 -17.23
N PHE A 349 -8.89 -31.30 -17.36
CA PHE A 349 -9.68 -31.84 -16.25
C PHE A 349 -10.61 -32.99 -16.70
N GLY A 350 -10.86 -33.93 -15.79
CA GLY A 350 -11.68 -35.11 -16.06
C GLY A 350 -11.00 -36.13 -16.97
N ASP A 351 -11.74 -37.21 -17.27
CA ASP A 351 -11.26 -38.32 -18.08
C ASP A 351 -11.04 -37.90 -19.55
N GLN A 352 -9.77 -37.89 -19.95
CA GLN A 352 -9.35 -37.45 -21.29
C GLN A 352 -9.71 -38.45 -22.40
N SER A 353 -10.17 -39.65 -22.06
CA SER A 353 -10.67 -40.63 -23.03
C SER A 353 -12.10 -40.33 -23.49
N LYS A 354 -12.82 -39.46 -22.79
CA LYS A 354 -14.20 -39.08 -23.09
C LYS A 354 -14.27 -37.89 -24.07
N PRO A 355 -15.44 -37.63 -24.70
CA PRO A 355 -15.62 -36.45 -25.54
C PRO A 355 -15.20 -35.16 -24.81
N LEU A 356 -14.34 -34.37 -25.45
CA LEU A 356 -13.69 -33.22 -24.83
C LEU A 356 -14.45 -31.92 -25.11
N VAL A 357 -14.62 -31.11 -24.07
CA VAL A 357 -14.92 -29.68 -24.20
C VAL A 357 -13.59 -28.95 -24.34
N GLN A 358 -13.39 -28.28 -25.47
CA GLN A 358 -12.17 -27.50 -25.74
C GLN A 358 -12.49 -26.01 -25.58
N ILE A 359 -11.71 -25.35 -24.73
CA ILE A 359 -11.81 -23.91 -24.49
C ILE A 359 -10.50 -23.28 -24.95
N HIS A 360 -10.59 -22.36 -25.90
CA HIS A 360 -9.44 -21.58 -26.35
C HIS A 360 -9.30 -20.32 -25.52
N GLU A 361 -8.07 -19.88 -25.29
CA GLU A 361 -7.76 -18.63 -24.56
C GLU A 361 -8.53 -17.41 -25.10
N ALA A 362 -8.67 -17.29 -26.43
CA ALA A 362 -9.44 -16.22 -27.06
C ALA A 362 -10.93 -16.19 -26.70
N GLN A 363 -11.50 -17.29 -26.20
CA GLN A 363 -12.90 -17.37 -25.75
C GLN A 363 -13.07 -16.95 -24.29
N LEU A 364 -11.97 -16.82 -23.53
CA LEU A 364 -11.98 -16.44 -22.12
C LEU A 364 -12.17 -14.93 -21.92
N THR A 365 -11.64 -14.12 -22.84
CA THR A 365 -11.56 -12.66 -22.71
C THR A 365 -12.89 -11.93 -22.89
N ASN A 366 -13.92 -12.57 -23.46
CA ASN A 366 -15.23 -11.97 -23.71
C ASN A 366 -16.33 -12.41 -22.72
N GLY A 367 -16.00 -13.10 -21.63
CA GLY A 367 -16.99 -13.64 -20.69
C GLY A 367 -17.86 -14.77 -21.28
N ASP A 368 -17.42 -15.35 -22.40
CA ASP A 368 -18.14 -16.40 -23.12
C ASP A 368 -17.83 -17.81 -22.63
N LEU A 369 -16.99 -17.98 -21.60
CA LEU A 369 -16.62 -19.29 -21.02
C LEU A 369 -17.86 -20.16 -20.76
N LEU A 370 -18.83 -19.64 -20.00
CA LEU A 370 -20.04 -20.40 -19.66
C LEU A 370 -20.88 -20.72 -20.90
N LYS A 371 -20.92 -19.82 -21.89
CA LYS A 371 -21.62 -20.05 -23.15
C LYS A 371 -20.92 -21.11 -24.00
N ALA A 372 -19.58 -21.13 -24.02
CA ALA A 372 -18.78 -22.12 -24.71
C ALA A 372 -18.99 -23.51 -24.10
N VAL A 373 -18.96 -23.60 -22.76
CA VAL A 373 -19.30 -24.83 -22.02
C VAL A 373 -20.71 -25.30 -22.37
N LEU A 374 -21.71 -24.43 -22.29
CA LEU A 374 -23.11 -24.77 -22.60
C LEU A 374 -23.31 -25.22 -24.05
N LYS A 375 -22.59 -24.65 -25.03
CA LYS A 375 -22.66 -25.08 -26.43
C LYS A 375 -22.06 -26.48 -26.65
N ALA A 376 -21.13 -26.90 -25.81
CA ALA A 376 -20.45 -28.19 -25.94
C ALA A 376 -21.21 -29.36 -25.28
N LEU A 377 -22.16 -29.05 -24.40
CA LEU A 377 -22.99 -30.03 -23.68
C LEU A 377 -24.28 -30.35 -24.44
N THR A 378 -24.75 -31.60 -24.32
CA THR A 378 -26.04 -32.00 -24.90
C THR A 378 -27.21 -31.39 -24.11
N PRO A 379 -28.42 -31.27 -24.70
CA PRO A 379 -29.60 -30.80 -23.97
C PRO A 379 -29.95 -31.64 -22.73
N GLU A 380 -29.59 -32.93 -22.72
CA GLU A 380 -29.79 -33.83 -21.58
C GLU A 380 -28.76 -33.58 -20.49
N GLU A 381 -27.48 -33.41 -20.86
CA GLU A 381 -26.41 -33.00 -19.95
C GLU A 381 -26.78 -31.65 -19.31
N ILE A 382 -27.27 -30.68 -20.10
CA ILE A 382 -27.71 -29.37 -19.58
C ILE A 382 -28.87 -29.52 -18.59
N ARG A 383 -29.90 -30.32 -18.92
CA ARG A 383 -31.05 -30.56 -18.03
C ARG A 383 -30.65 -31.22 -16.72
N ALA A 384 -29.88 -32.30 -16.80
CA ALA A 384 -29.42 -33.04 -15.62
C ALA A 384 -28.53 -32.18 -14.71
N GLN A 385 -27.70 -31.32 -15.31
CA GLN A 385 -26.69 -30.57 -14.60
C GLN A 385 -27.16 -29.21 -14.09
N PHE A 386 -28.12 -28.58 -14.79
CA PHE A 386 -28.51 -27.19 -14.55
C PHE A 386 -30.00 -27.02 -14.24
N GLY A 387 -30.75 -28.12 -14.05
CA GLY A 387 -32.08 -28.11 -13.42
C GLY A 387 -33.24 -27.68 -14.32
N GLU A 388 -33.05 -27.63 -15.64
CA GLU A 388 -34.16 -27.44 -16.59
C GLU A 388 -35.11 -28.64 -16.54
N ARG A 389 -36.41 -28.40 -16.31
CA ARG A 389 -37.41 -29.47 -16.36
C ARG A 389 -37.63 -29.86 -17.82
N ALA A 390 -37.91 -31.14 -18.07
CA ALA A 390 -38.20 -31.62 -19.43
C ALA A 390 -39.40 -30.90 -20.09
N SER A 391 -40.25 -30.27 -19.29
CA SER A 391 -41.45 -29.52 -19.71
C SER A 391 -41.20 -28.02 -19.95
N ASP A 392 -40.01 -27.50 -19.63
CA ASP A 392 -39.72 -26.08 -19.79
C ASP A 392 -39.46 -25.73 -21.27
N PRO A 393 -39.90 -24.56 -21.75
CA PRO A 393 -39.54 -24.10 -23.09
C PRO A 393 -38.01 -23.95 -23.19
N GLN A 394 -37.46 -24.25 -24.36
CA GLN A 394 -36.01 -24.24 -24.59
C GLN A 394 -35.45 -22.85 -24.32
N LEU A 395 -34.76 -22.69 -23.19
CA LEU A 395 -34.21 -21.41 -22.75
C LEU A 395 -33.15 -20.90 -23.74
N SER A 396 -33.09 -19.57 -23.91
CA SER A 396 -32.01 -18.96 -24.68
C SER A 396 -30.65 -19.23 -24.01
N LEU A 397 -29.59 -19.29 -24.82
CA LEU A 397 -28.23 -19.50 -24.32
C LEU A 397 -27.83 -18.46 -23.26
N GLU A 398 -28.28 -17.22 -23.40
CA GLU A 398 -28.06 -16.15 -22.42
C GLU A 398 -28.75 -16.45 -21.08
N THR A 399 -30.01 -16.91 -21.13
CA THR A 399 -30.74 -17.26 -19.90
C THR A 399 -30.08 -18.44 -19.19
N ARG A 400 -29.62 -19.45 -19.95
CA ARG A 400 -28.88 -20.60 -19.42
C ARG A 400 -27.58 -20.18 -18.76
N ALA A 401 -26.79 -19.34 -19.43
CA ALA A 401 -25.53 -18.82 -18.89
C ALA A 401 -25.77 -18.02 -17.61
N ARG A 402 -26.81 -17.18 -17.56
CA ARG A 402 -27.21 -16.45 -16.35
C ARG A 402 -27.59 -17.37 -15.20
N ASN A 403 -28.43 -18.38 -15.45
CA ASN A 403 -28.86 -19.33 -14.42
C ASN A 403 -27.68 -20.14 -13.88
N LEU A 404 -26.79 -20.61 -14.77
CA LEU A 404 -25.56 -21.29 -14.37
C LEU A 404 -24.69 -20.39 -13.50
N ARG A 405 -24.50 -19.13 -13.88
CA ARG A 405 -23.72 -18.17 -13.10
C ARG A 405 -24.28 -17.95 -11.69
N LYS A 406 -25.60 -17.76 -11.55
CA LYS A 406 -26.26 -17.64 -10.24
C LYS A 406 -26.11 -18.92 -9.41
N ARG A 407 -26.19 -20.09 -10.04
CA ARG A 407 -25.92 -21.38 -9.38
C ARG A 407 -24.47 -21.51 -8.91
N LEU A 408 -23.51 -21.07 -9.72
CA LEU A 408 -22.10 -21.01 -9.31
C LEU A 408 -21.90 -20.06 -8.13
N ALA A 409 -22.68 -18.98 -8.03
CA ALA A 409 -22.67 -18.10 -6.87
C ALA A 409 -23.19 -18.80 -5.59
N GLU A 410 -24.24 -19.62 -5.70
CA GLU A 410 -24.73 -20.45 -4.59
C GLU A 410 -23.67 -21.48 -4.15
N ILE A 411 -23.02 -22.14 -5.11
CA ILE A 411 -21.92 -23.09 -4.86
C ILE A 411 -20.75 -22.38 -4.18
N ALA A 412 -20.34 -21.21 -4.69
CA ALA A 412 -19.26 -20.42 -4.11
C ALA A 412 -19.58 -20.01 -2.66
N ARG A 413 -20.82 -19.61 -2.38
CA ARG A 413 -21.27 -19.29 -1.02
C ARG A 413 -21.27 -20.52 -0.10
N LYS A 414 -21.74 -21.67 -0.59
CA LYS A 414 -21.79 -22.92 0.17
C LYS A 414 -20.39 -23.50 0.46
N HIS A 415 -19.48 -23.40 -0.50
CA HIS A 415 -18.12 -23.96 -0.43
C HIS A 415 -17.06 -22.89 -0.16
N ARG A 416 -17.45 -21.75 0.42
CA ARG A 416 -16.60 -20.58 0.64
C ARG A 416 -15.31 -20.93 1.39
N GLY A 417 -15.40 -21.72 2.47
CA GLY A 417 -14.23 -22.18 3.22
C GLY A 417 -13.23 -22.99 2.38
N ALA A 418 -13.72 -23.92 1.55
CA ALA A 418 -12.84 -24.72 0.67
C ALA A 418 -12.17 -23.88 -0.43
N LEU A 419 -12.88 -22.87 -0.96
CA LEU A 419 -12.30 -21.92 -1.92
C LEU A 419 -11.25 -21.04 -1.27
N PHE A 420 -11.51 -20.58 -0.04
CA PHE A 420 -10.54 -19.86 0.76
C PHE A 420 -9.29 -20.71 0.99
N ASP A 421 -9.45 -21.94 1.49
CA ASP A 421 -8.35 -22.86 1.78
C ASP A 421 -7.49 -23.10 0.53
N SER A 422 -8.12 -23.30 -0.63
CA SER A 422 -7.42 -23.48 -1.90
C SER A 422 -6.58 -22.25 -2.27
N ARG A 423 -7.12 -21.04 -2.11
CA ARG A 423 -6.41 -19.79 -2.42
C ARG A 423 -5.30 -19.52 -1.41
N TYR A 424 -5.56 -19.77 -0.13
CA TYR A 424 -4.60 -19.57 0.94
C TYR A 424 -3.44 -20.57 0.86
N ALA A 425 -3.70 -21.83 0.54
CA ALA A 425 -2.68 -22.87 0.39
C ALA A 425 -1.61 -22.52 -0.64
N PHE A 426 -1.99 -21.86 -1.74
CA PHE A 426 -1.03 -21.37 -2.74
C PHE A 426 -0.03 -20.36 -2.15
N LEU A 427 -0.49 -19.53 -1.21
CA LEU A 427 0.36 -18.57 -0.50
C LEU A 427 1.21 -19.22 0.59
N GLN A 428 0.86 -20.44 1.04
CA GLN A 428 1.60 -21.16 2.07
C GLN A 428 2.77 -21.98 1.51
N TYR A 429 2.88 -22.09 0.19
CA TYR A 429 4.00 -22.77 -0.43
C TYR A 429 5.24 -21.87 -0.45
N SER A 430 6.24 -22.19 0.37
CA SER A 430 7.52 -21.50 0.36
C SER A 430 8.47 -22.10 -0.68
N LEU A 431 9.10 -21.24 -1.49
CA LEU A 431 10.16 -21.65 -2.43
C LEU A 431 11.44 -22.08 -1.71
N HIS A 432 11.58 -21.79 -0.41
CA HIS A 432 12.68 -22.25 0.44
C HIS A 432 12.33 -23.57 1.13
N PRO A 433 13.03 -24.69 0.84
CA PRO A 433 12.77 -25.98 1.47
C PRO A 433 12.93 -25.97 3.00
N GLN A 434 13.81 -25.11 3.52
CA GLN A 434 14.04 -24.99 4.97
C GLN A 434 12.85 -24.34 5.69
N ALA A 435 12.19 -23.35 5.09
CA ALA A 435 10.96 -22.77 5.63
C ALA A 435 9.81 -23.76 5.53
N GLN A 436 9.69 -24.51 4.43
CA GLN A 436 8.71 -25.58 4.29
C GLN A 436 8.84 -26.64 5.40
N ARG A 437 10.06 -27.01 5.77
CA ARG A 437 10.33 -27.91 6.89
C ARG A 437 9.83 -27.37 8.23
N LEU A 438 9.94 -26.06 8.46
CA LEU A 438 9.40 -25.45 9.69
C LEU A 438 7.88 -25.57 9.73
N ILE A 439 7.20 -25.33 8.60
CA ILE A 439 5.75 -25.51 8.44
C ILE A 439 5.34 -26.96 8.71
N GLU A 440 6.09 -27.94 8.19
CA GLU A 440 5.83 -29.37 8.44
C GLU A 440 6.00 -29.76 9.91
N SER A 441 6.95 -29.14 10.60
CA SER A 441 7.20 -29.40 12.04
C SER A 441 6.19 -28.72 12.97
N ALA A 442 5.52 -27.67 12.50
CA ALA A 442 4.50 -26.94 13.23
C ALA A 442 3.28 -26.68 12.31
N PRO A 443 2.43 -27.70 12.08
CA PRO A 443 1.27 -27.57 11.19
C PRO A 443 0.35 -26.40 11.59
N GLY A 444 0.01 -25.55 10.62
CA GLY A 444 -0.76 -24.33 10.84
C GLY A 444 0.07 -23.06 10.93
N LEU A 445 1.41 -23.16 10.95
CA LEU A 445 2.30 -22.00 10.89
C LEU A 445 2.23 -21.33 9.51
N PRO A 446 1.95 -20.01 9.43
CA PRO A 446 1.96 -19.30 8.15
C PRO A 446 3.35 -19.25 7.51
N ALA A 447 3.41 -19.29 6.17
CA ALA A 447 4.67 -19.19 5.44
C ALA A 447 5.44 -17.90 5.75
N SER A 448 4.75 -16.76 5.92
CA SER A 448 5.36 -15.49 6.32
C SER A 448 6.12 -15.59 7.66
N VAL A 449 5.60 -16.38 8.61
CA VAL A 449 6.24 -16.63 9.91
C VAL A 449 7.42 -17.59 9.74
N ALA A 450 7.26 -18.66 8.95
CA ALA A 450 8.33 -19.64 8.68
C ALA A 450 9.54 -19.00 7.98
N GLU A 451 9.31 -18.13 7.00
CA GLU A 451 10.35 -17.36 6.31
C GLU A 451 11.05 -16.38 7.25
N LYS A 452 10.28 -15.70 8.12
CA LYS A 452 10.84 -14.80 9.14
C LYS A 452 11.72 -15.56 10.14
N LEU A 453 11.30 -16.75 10.58
CA LEU A 453 12.09 -17.65 11.42
C LEU A 453 13.38 -18.07 10.73
N LEU A 454 13.30 -18.43 9.46
CA LEU A 454 14.46 -18.81 8.65
C LEU A 454 15.47 -17.66 8.54
N GLY A 455 15.00 -16.43 8.37
CA GLY A 455 15.84 -15.23 8.34
C GLY A 455 16.56 -14.91 9.67
N GLN A 456 16.09 -15.47 10.79
CA GLN A 456 16.71 -15.35 12.12
C GLN A 456 17.47 -16.60 12.56
N ALA A 457 17.59 -17.60 11.68
CA ALA A 457 18.33 -18.82 11.98
C ALA A 457 19.85 -18.56 11.95
N THR A 458 20.55 -19.09 12.94
CA THR A 458 22.01 -19.10 12.97
C THR A 458 22.59 -20.02 11.89
N ALA A 459 23.87 -19.86 11.54
CA ALA A 459 24.52 -20.72 10.56
C ALA A 459 24.44 -22.23 10.92
N GLN A 460 24.51 -22.57 12.21
CA GLN A 460 24.37 -23.95 12.69
C GLN A 460 22.95 -24.47 12.51
N GLU A 461 21.95 -23.65 12.81
CA GLU A 461 20.54 -23.99 12.62
C GLU A 461 20.18 -24.17 11.15
N LEU A 462 20.69 -23.31 10.26
CA LEU A 462 20.55 -23.45 8.81
C LEU A 462 21.14 -24.75 8.29
N THR A 463 22.29 -25.17 8.86
CA THR A 463 22.93 -26.44 8.51
C THR A 463 22.06 -27.61 8.94
N ALA A 464 21.56 -27.60 10.19
CA ALA A 464 20.66 -28.63 10.67
C ALA A 464 19.37 -28.73 9.83
N LEU A 465 18.78 -27.60 9.42
CA LEU A 465 17.60 -27.59 8.55
C LEU A 465 17.88 -28.21 7.17
N ARG A 466 19.06 -27.95 6.58
CA ARG A 466 19.51 -28.58 5.33
C ARG A 466 19.67 -30.09 5.47
N GLU A 467 20.13 -30.55 6.62
CA GLU A 467 20.23 -31.97 6.97
C GLU A 467 18.90 -32.59 7.39
N GLN A 468 17.79 -31.91 7.13
CA GLN A 468 16.49 -32.39 7.52
C GLN A 468 16.39 -32.65 9.03
N ARG A 469 16.84 -31.69 9.85
CA ARG A 469 16.65 -31.68 11.32
C ARG A 469 16.17 -30.31 11.76
N THR A 470 15.05 -30.26 12.50
CA THR A 470 14.50 -28.99 12.99
C THR A 470 15.17 -28.63 14.32
N PRO A 471 15.90 -27.50 14.42
CA PRO A 471 16.58 -27.10 15.65
C PRO A 471 15.59 -26.83 16.80
N PRO A 472 15.91 -27.19 18.05
CA PRO A 472 15.00 -27.00 19.18
C PRO A 472 14.53 -25.56 19.40
N ARG A 473 15.42 -24.56 19.26
CA ARG A 473 15.06 -23.14 19.40
C ARG A 473 14.02 -22.72 18.35
N LEU A 474 14.25 -23.07 17.07
CA LEU A 474 13.30 -22.77 16.00
C LEU A 474 11.97 -23.51 16.17
N ALA A 475 11.99 -24.76 16.67
CA ALA A 475 10.76 -25.50 16.98
C ALA A 475 9.97 -24.83 18.12
N GLN A 476 10.65 -24.37 19.18
CA GLN A 476 10.02 -23.64 20.29
C GLN A 476 9.42 -22.31 19.82
N LEU A 477 10.16 -21.54 19.01
CA LEU A 477 9.63 -20.29 18.44
C LEU A 477 8.46 -20.54 17.48
N ALA A 478 8.50 -21.61 16.67
CA ALA A 478 7.38 -21.98 15.81
C ALA A 478 6.13 -22.32 16.64
N GLN A 479 6.27 -23.04 17.74
CA GLN A 479 5.14 -23.37 18.62
C GLN A 479 4.60 -22.12 19.37
N ALA A 480 5.48 -21.25 19.84
CA ALA A 480 5.09 -19.99 20.49
C ALA A 480 4.34 -19.07 19.51
N THR A 481 4.84 -18.94 18.29
CA THR A 481 4.17 -18.15 17.25
C THR A 481 2.87 -18.77 16.78
N LEU A 482 2.75 -20.09 16.69
CA LEU A 482 1.50 -20.78 16.36
C LEU A 482 0.39 -20.44 17.37
N THR A 483 0.75 -20.19 18.63
CA THR A 483 -0.19 -19.74 19.66
C THR A 483 -0.74 -18.36 19.33
N GLU A 484 0.12 -17.41 18.93
CA GLU A 484 -0.31 -16.08 18.45
C GLU A 484 -1.14 -16.16 17.16
N VAL A 485 -0.81 -17.10 16.27
CA VAL A 485 -1.62 -17.38 15.07
C VAL A 485 -3.03 -17.81 15.49
N ARG A 486 -3.18 -18.75 16.44
CA ARG A 486 -4.50 -19.18 16.94
C ARG A 486 -5.30 -18.04 17.53
N LEU A 487 -4.66 -17.16 18.32
CA LEU A 487 -5.28 -15.93 18.83
C LEU A 487 -5.82 -15.08 17.68
N ASN A 488 -5.00 -14.80 16.66
CA ASN A 488 -5.42 -14.02 15.50
C ASN A 488 -6.57 -14.70 14.73
N ARG A 489 -6.51 -16.02 14.53
CA ARG A 489 -7.60 -16.78 13.89
C ARG A 489 -8.92 -16.69 14.66
N ALA A 490 -8.89 -16.66 15.98
CA ALA A 490 -10.09 -16.51 16.80
C ALA A 490 -10.76 -15.14 16.60
N TYR A 491 -9.96 -14.07 16.48
CA TYR A 491 -10.50 -12.75 16.13
C TYR A 491 -10.98 -12.71 14.68
N GLU A 492 -10.22 -13.29 13.74
CA GLU A 492 -10.58 -13.35 12.32
C GLU A 492 -11.97 -13.97 12.11
N GLY A 493 -12.32 -15.05 12.82
CA GLY A 493 -13.63 -15.72 12.64
C GLY A 493 -14.85 -14.86 12.99
N GLN A 494 -14.67 -13.71 13.66
CA GLN A 494 -15.75 -12.72 13.82
C GLN A 494 -15.99 -11.89 12.56
N HIS A 495 -14.99 -11.76 11.69
CA HIS A 495 -14.98 -10.88 10.52
C HIS A 495 -14.97 -11.63 9.17
N LEU A 496 -14.38 -12.83 9.13
CA LEU A 496 -14.25 -13.65 7.93
C LEU A 496 -15.29 -14.77 7.98
N ASP A 497 -16.15 -14.85 6.97
CA ASP A 497 -17.20 -15.87 6.87
C ASP A 497 -16.64 -17.24 6.46
N SER A 498 -15.49 -17.26 5.79
CA SER A 498 -14.86 -18.48 5.30
C SER A 498 -14.26 -19.37 6.39
N HIS A 499 -13.92 -18.79 7.55
CA HIS A 499 -13.18 -19.47 8.62
C HIS A 499 -13.72 -19.17 10.01
N ILE A 500 -14.77 -19.90 10.39
CA ILE A 500 -15.25 -19.95 11.77
C ILE A 500 -14.70 -21.23 12.40
N ASN A 501 -13.83 -21.09 13.39
CA ASN A 501 -13.25 -22.21 14.13
C ASN A 501 -13.71 -22.21 15.60
N LEU A 502 -13.38 -23.28 16.33
CA LEU A 502 -13.78 -23.40 17.73
C LEU A 502 -13.20 -22.28 18.61
N ASP A 503 -11.99 -21.81 18.32
CA ASP A 503 -11.36 -20.70 19.05
C ASP A 503 -12.18 -19.39 18.85
N SER A 504 -12.73 -19.17 17.66
CA SER A 504 -13.65 -18.05 17.35
C SER A 504 -14.99 -18.19 18.08
N ASP A 505 -15.52 -19.41 18.15
CA ASP A 505 -16.75 -19.70 18.90
C ASP A 505 -16.53 -19.48 20.42
N GLN A 506 -15.36 -19.88 20.95
CA GLN A 506 -14.97 -19.62 22.35
C GLN A 506 -14.88 -18.13 22.65
N LEU A 507 -14.27 -17.36 21.74
CA LEU A 507 -14.21 -15.91 21.86
C LEU A 507 -15.62 -15.30 21.81
N THR A 508 -16.45 -15.72 20.85
CA THR A 508 -17.83 -15.22 20.66
C THR A 508 -18.68 -15.46 21.90
N LEU A 509 -18.65 -16.69 22.44
CA LEU A 509 -19.37 -17.02 23.66
C LEU A 509 -18.83 -16.26 24.87
N SER A 510 -17.53 -16.02 24.94
CA SER A 510 -16.94 -15.25 26.04
C SER A 510 -17.29 -13.76 25.97
N ALA A 511 -17.46 -13.21 24.76
CA ALA A 511 -17.87 -11.83 24.54
C ALA A 511 -19.32 -11.56 24.99
N LEU A 512 -20.18 -12.57 25.09
CA LEU A 512 -21.58 -12.40 25.54
C LEU A 512 -21.70 -11.68 26.89
N ARG A 513 -20.78 -11.98 27.84
CA ARG A 513 -20.77 -11.35 29.17
C ARG A 513 -20.46 -9.85 29.14
N LEU A 514 -19.89 -9.35 28.04
CA LEU A 514 -19.53 -7.96 27.83
C LEU A 514 -20.69 -7.16 27.22
N LEU A 515 -21.75 -7.83 26.74
CA LEU A 515 -22.90 -7.16 26.16
C LEU A 515 -23.73 -6.45 27.25
N PRO A 516 -24.03 -5.16 27.08
CA PRO A 516 -25.02 -4.48 27.92
C PRO A 516 -26.37 -5.22 27.88
N GLY A 517 -26.92 -5.54 29.05
CA GLY A 517 -28.18 -6.28 29.16
C GLY A 517 -28.04 -7.81 29.22
N TRP A 518 -26.81 -8.37 29.19
CA TRP A 518 -26.62 -9.80 29.40
C TRP A 518 -27.00 -10.22 30.84
N SER A 519 -27.98 -11.11 30.97
CA SER A 519 -28.53 -11.53 32.27
C SER A 519 -27.63 -12.53 32.99
N THR A 520 -27.42 -12.34 34.30
CA THR A 520 -26.76 -13.31 35.18
C THR A 520 -27.66 -14.50 35.53
N ASP A 521 -28.94 -14.48 35.16
CA ASP A 521 -29.89 -15.56 35.41
C ASP A 521 -29.76 -16.71 34.39
N VAL A 522 -28.92 -16.55 33.37
CA VAL A 522 -28.67 -17.54 32.32
C VAL A 522 -27.31 -18.22 32.52
N ASN A 523 -27.32 -19.55 32.48
CA ASN A 523 -26.13 -20.37 32.28
C ASN A 523 -26.24 -21.08 30.92
N LEU A 524 -25.41 -20.66 29.97
CA LEU A 524 -25.35 -21.22 28.62
C LEU A 524 -24.19 -22.19 28.53
N GLN A 525 -24.48 -23.45 28.22
CA GLN A 525 -23.50 -24.54 28.16
C GLN A 525 -23.30 -25.01 26.72
N ALA A 526 -22.07 -24.89 26.20
CA ALA A 526 -21.75 -25.37 24.87
C ALA A 526 -21.09 -26.76 24.94
N ARG A 527 -21.64 -27.69 24.15
CA ARG A 527 -21.30 -29.12 24.17
C ARG A 527 -21.01 -29.64 22.76
N HIS A 528 -20.24 -30.71 22.65
CA HIS A 528 -19.96 -31.37 21.38
C HIS A 528 -20.90 -32.54 21.09
N ARG A 529 -21.38 -32.63 19.85
CA ARG A 529 -22.14 -33.72 19.21
C ARG A 529 -23.52 -34.02 19.78
N THR A 530 -23.66 -34.12 21.10
CA THR A 530 -24.91 -34.49 21.79
C THR A 530 -25.14 -33.62 23.02
N ILE A 531 -26.37 -33.65 23.56
CA ILE A 531 -26.73 -32.92 24.79
C ILE A 531 -25.95 -33.40 26.02
N ASP A 532 -25.58 -34.68 26.05
CA ASP A 532 -24.74 -35.28 27.11
C ASP A 532 -23.25 -35.30 26.74
N GLY A 533 -22.89 -34.66 25.63
CA GLY A 533 -21.52 -34.63 25.13
C GLY A 533 -20.59 -33.77 25.98
N PRO A 534 -19.27 -33.80 25.67
CA PRO A 534 -18.27 -33.02 26.40
C PRO A 534 -18.62 -31.54 26.44
N LEU A 535 -18.67 -30.97 27.65
CA LEU A 535 -18.77 -29.53 27.88
C LEU A 535 -17.44 -28.87 27.53
N TRP A 536 -17.47 -27.93 26.60
CA TRP A 536 -16.28 -27.17 26.22
C TRP A 536 -16.38 -25.69 26.61
N ARG A 537 -17.59 -25.19 26.91
CA ARG A 537 -17.79 -23.83 27.43
C ARG A 537 -19.03 -23.70 28.31
N SER A 538 -18.93 -22.87 29.34
CA SER A 538 -20.04 -22.42 30.19
C SER A 538 -19.98 -20.89 30.31
N ILE A 539 -21.12 -20.22 30.20
CA ILE A 539 -21.24 -18.75 30.23
C ILE A 539 -22.33 -18.40 31.23
N GLY A 540 -21.97 -17.63 32.26
CA GLY A 540 -22.86 -17.26 33.37
C GLY A 540 -22.66 -18.15 34.61
N PRO A 541 -23.22 -17.77 35.77
CA PRO A 541 -23.02 -18.49 37.03
C PRO A 541 -23.59 -19.91 37.00
N ASP A 542 -22.95 -20.85 37.69
CA ASP A 542 -23.48 -22.24 37.81
C ASP A 542 -24.81 -22.30 38.59
N SER A 543 -25.07 -21.30 39.44
CA SER A 543 -26.29 -21.11 40.21
C SER A 543 -27.44 -20.48 39.41
N ALA A 544 -27.21 -20.13 38.14
CA ALA A 544 -28.22 -19.45 37.33
C ALA A 544 -29.48 -20.35 37.14
N PRO A 545 -30.70 -19.81 37.34
CA PRO A 545 -31.93 -20.59 37.25
C PRO A 545 -32.27 -21.03 35.82
N ILE A 546 -31.80 -20.30 34.81
CA ILE A 546 -32.11 -20.61 33.40
C ILE A 546 -30.90 -21.33 32.79
N ARG A 547 -30.99 -22.65 32.63
CA ARG A 547 -29.95 -23.45 31.96
C ARG A 547 -30.31 -23.73 30.52
N ARG A 548 -29.37 -23.51 29.61
CA ARG A 548 -29.53 -23.74 28.17
C ARG A 548 -28.31 -24.43 27.60
N ASN A 549 -28.52 -25.35 26.66
CA ASN A 549 -27.42 -26.05 26.00
C ASN A 549 -27.32 -25.64 24.54
N LEU A 550 -26.10 -25.43 24.05
CA LEU A 550 -25.76 -25.27 22.64
C LEU A 550 -24.96 -26.50 22.20
N VAL A 551 -25.56 -27.38 21.42
CA VAL A 551 -24.89 -28.59 20.93
C VAL A 551 -24.27 -28.30 19.57
N ARG A 552 -22.94 -28.33 19.49
CA ARG A 552 -22.15 -28.18 18.25
C ARG A 552 -22.03 -29.52 17.54
N LEU A 553 -22.58 -29.63 16.34
CA LEU A 553 -22.53 -30.83 15.51
C LEU A 553 -21.17 -30.96 14.77
N ASP A 554 -20.92 -32.11 14.14
CA ASP A 554 -19.72 -32.32 13.33
C ASP A 554 -19.69 -31.41 12.07
N SER A 555 -20.86 -30.89 11.65
CA SER A 555 -20.96 -29.84 10.62
C SER A 555 -20.42 -28.48 11.09
N GLY A 556 -20.15 -28.32 12.39
CA GLY A 556 -19.76 -27.06 13.01
C GLY A 556 -20.94 -26.13 13.37
N ARG A 557 -22.17 -26.50 13.00
CA ARG A 557 -23.40 -25.75 13.33
C ARG A 557 -23.97 -26.19 14.67
N TYR A 558 -24.96 -25.44 15.15
CA TYR A 558 -25.48 -25.52 16.51
C TYR A 558 -26.96 -25.86 16.56
N VAL A 559 -27.35 -26.63 17.58
CA VAL A 559 -28.75 -26.84 17.96
C VAL A 559 -28.92 -26.37 19.41
N PRO A 560 -29.78 -25.37 19.68
CA PRO A 560 -30.09 -24.92 21.02
C PRO A 560 -31.12 -25.84 21.70
N TYR A 561 -30.94 -26.10 22.99
CA TYR A 561 -31.81 -26.95 23.80
C TYR A 561 -32.20 -26.26 25.12
N ASP A 562 -33.42 -26.55 25.57
CA ASP A 562 -33.86 -26.38 26.95
C ASP A 562 -34.12 -27.75 27.61
N GLU A 563 -34.82 -27.76 28.74
CA GLU A 563 -35.18 -28.99 29.47
C GLU A 563 -36.22 -29.85 28.75
N ARG A 564 -36.98 -29.28 27.80
CA ARG A 564 -38.05 -29.96 27.05
C ARG A 564 -37.56 -30.53 25.73
N GLY A 565 -36.45 -30.03 25.19
CA GLY A 565 -35.82 -30.55 23.99
C GLY A 565 -35.19 -29.47 23.11
N PRO A 566 -35.04 -29.73 21.80
CA PRO A 566 -34.46 -28.77 20.87
C PRO A 566 -35.43 -27.58 20.64
N LEU A 567 -34.88 -26.37 20.73
CA LEU A 567 -35.61 -25.12 20.53
C LEU A 567 -35.69 -24.70 19.06
N SER A 568 -34.76 -25.20 18.23
CA SER A 568 -34.76 -24.99 16.77
C SER A 568 -34.04 -26.13 16.05
N GLY A 569 -34.08 -26.12 14.72
CA GLY A 569 -33.18 -26.94 13.91
C GLY A 569 -31.74 -26.42 13.92
N GLU A 570 -30.88 -27.11 13.16
CA GLU A 570 -29.46 -26.76 12.98
C GLU A 570 -29.30 -25.35 12.40
N THR A 571 -28.60 -24.50 13.15
CA THR A 571 -28.40 -23.09 12.83
C THR A 571 -26.97 -22.61 13.11
N ASP A 572 -26.60 -21.39 12.70
CA ASP A 572 -25.32 -20.79 13.07
C ASP A 572 -25.26 -20.44 14.57
N LEU A 573 -24.08 -20.17 15.12
CA LEU A 573 -23.88 -19.90 16.54
C LEU A 573 -24.74 -18.72 17.05
N TYR A 574 -24.81 -17.62 16.30
CA TYR A 574 -25.49 -16.40 16.72
C TYR A 574 -27.00 -16.62 16.78
N THR A 575 -27.56 -17.24 15.76
CA THR A 575 -28.98 -17.64 15.76
C THR A 575 -29.26 -18.64 16.87
N ALA A 576 -28.38 -19.62 17.11
CA ALA A 576 -28.57 -20.60 18.18
C ALA A 576 -28.57 -19.95 19.58
N ILE A 577 -27.68 -18.98 19.83
CA ILE A 577 -27.66 -18.19 21.07
C ILE A 577 -29.00 -17.49 21.27
N LEU A 578 -29.49 -16.77 20.25
CA LEU A 578 -30.76 -16.04 20.36
C LEU A 578 -31.92 -17.00 20.60
N HIS A 579 -32.00 -18.12 19.89
CA HIS A 579 -33.03 -19.14 20.10
C HIS A 579 -32.97 -19.78 21.49
N ALA A 580 -31.78 -19.91 22.09
CA ALA A 580 -31.61 -20.46 23.43
C ALA A 580 -32.13 -19.53 24.54
N LEU A 581 -32.02 -18.22 24.36
CA LEU A 581 -32.46 -17.23 25.35
C LEU A 581 -34.00 -17.14 25.41
N PRO A 582 -34.62 -17.06 26.61
CA PRO A 582 -36.04 -16.72 26.71
C PRO A 582 -36.31 -15.26 26.29
N ASP A 583 -37.59 -14.95 26.02
CA ASP A 583 -38.02 -13.62 25.55
C ASP A 583 -37.55 -12.48 26.47
N ALA A 584 -37.74 -12.62 27.79
CA ALA A 584 -37.35 -11.59 28.75
C ALA A 584 -35.85 -11.25 28.71
N GLN A 585 -34.98 -12.24 28.50
CA GLN A 585 -33.53 -12.02 28.40
C GLN A 585 -33.13 -11.44 27.03
N ARG A 586 -33.85 -11.81 25.97
CA ARG A 586 -33.67 -11.17 24.64
C ARG A 586 -34.11 -9.70 24.65
N ASP A 587 -35.20 -9.40 25.33
CA ASP A 587 -35.72 -8.03 25.48
C ASP A 587 -34.73 -7.14 26.25
N GLN A 588 -34.05 -7.68 27.27
CA GLN A 588 -32.97 -6.98 27.99
C GLN A 588 -31.78 -6.65 27.10
N LEU A 589 -31.47 -7.51 26.13
CA LEU A 589 -30.45 -7.24 25.12
C LEU A 589 -30.95 -6.29 24.03
N ASN A 590 -32.26 -6.04 23.92
CA ASN A 590 -32.88 -5.33 22.80
C ASN A 590 -32.50 -5.98 21.45
N ILE A 591 -32.63 -7.31 21.36
CA ILE A 591 -32.37 -8.12 20.15
C ILE A 591 -33.48 -9.15 19.98
N GLY A 592 -34.14 -9.16 18.81
CA GLY A 592 -35.17 -10.13 18.46
C GLY A 592 -34.60 -11.50 18.07
N ILE A 593 -35.41 -12.55 18.20
CA ILE A 593 -35.01 -13.96 17.96
C ILE A 593 -34.38 -14.23 16.57
N HIS A 594 -34.78 -13.48 15.54
CA HIS A 594 -34.28 -13.64 14.16
C HIS A 594 -33.13 -12.69 13.80
N GLN A 595 -32.59 -11.96 14.77
CA GLN A 595 -31.57 -10.93 14.55
C GLN A 595 -30.15 -11.45 14.82
N GLY A 596 -29.82 -12.66 14.34
CA GLY A 596 -28.49 -13.27 14.53
C GLY A 596 -27.35 -12.39 13.97
N ALA A 597 -27.58 -11.73 12.84
CA ALA A 597 -26.61 -10.79 12.24
C ALA A 597 -26.34 -9.55 13.13
N GLU A 598 -27.37 -9.04 13.81
CA GLU A 598 -27.23 -7.93 14.77
C GLU A 598 -26.42 -8.35 15.99
N LEU A 599 -26.69 -9.54 16.56
CA LEU A 599 -25.89 -10.09 17.65
C LEU A 599 -24.41 -10.22 17.25
N ARG A 600 -24.15 -10.72 16.04
CA ARG A 600 -22.79 -10.83 15.49
C ARG A 600 -22.08 -9.48 15.44
N GLU A 601 -22.75 -8.45 14.94
CA GLU A 601 -22.17 -7.12 14.84
C GLU A 601 -21.89 -6.49 16.21
N ARG A 602 -22.80 -6.65 17.19
CA ARG A 602 -22.56 -6.16 18.55
C ARG A 602 -21.40 -6.86 19.25
N LEU A 603 -21.27 -8.17 19.09
CA LEU A 603 -20.15 -8.94 19.67
C LEU A 603 -18.81 -8.53 19.05
N ARG A 604 -18.80 -8.27 17.74
CA ARG A 604 -17.61 -7.77 17.02
C ARG A 604 -17.12 -6.42 17.53
N GLN A 605 -18.02 -5.57 18.01
CA GLN A 605 -17.68 -4.25 18.57
C GLN A 605 -17.16 -4.32 20.02
N HIS A 606 -17.40 -5.44 20.70
CA HIS A 606 -17.00 -5.67 22.10
C HIS A 606 -16.25 -7.00 22.28
N PRO A 607 -15.17 -7.25 21.54
CA PRO A 607 -14.44 -8.50 21.70
C PRO A 607 -13.64 -8.45 23.03
N PRO A 608 -13.45 -9.59 23.70
CA PRO A 608 -12.60 -9.64 24.89
C PRO A 608 -11.16 -9.21 24.53
N PRO A 609 -10.41 -8.65 25.49
CA PRO A 609 -9.01 -8.29 25.26
C PRO A 609 -8.16 -9.54 25.01
N ARG A 610 -7.07 -9.38 24.25
CA ARG A 610 -6.19 -10.49 23.81
C ARG A 610 -5.67 -11.37 24.95
N HIS A 611 -5.31 -10.75 26.08
CA HIS A 611 -4.82 -11.49 27.25
C HIS A 611 -5.91 -12.40 27.85
N GLU A 612 -7.18 -11.99 27.85
CA GLU A 612 -8.27 -12.86 28.29
C GLU A 612 -8.43 -14.05 27.35
N LEU A 613 -8.38 -13.82 26.02
CA LEU A 613 -8.43 -14.92 25.07
C LEU A 613 -7.26 -15.89 25.25
N ARG A 614 -6.06 -15.39 25.58
CA ARG A 614 -4.89 -16.23 25.86
C ARG A 614 -5.16 -17.21 27.00
N VAL A 615 -5.69 -16.70 28.12
CA VAL A 615 -6.11 -17.53 29.26
C VAL A 615 -7.16 -18.55 28.83
N LEU A 616 -8.14 -18.13 28.02
CA LEU A 616 -9.22 -18.99 27.53
C LEU A 616 -8.72 -20.14 26.64
N LEU A 617 -7.71 -19.88 25.80
CA LEU A 617 -7.10 -20.88 24.92
C LEU A 617 -6.08 -21.78 25.63
N GLY A 618 -5.84 -21.58 26.93
CA GLY A 618 -4.82 -22.30 27.69
C GLY A 618 -3.39 -21.97 27.25
N ALA A 619 -3.18 -20.76 26.74
CA ALA A 619 -1.97 -20.30 26.06
C ALA A 619 -1.00 -19.53 26.98
N GLU A 620 -1.09 -19.71 28.30
CA GLU A 620 -0.20 -19.07 29.28
C GLU A 620 1.20 -19.72 29.28
N PRO A 621 2.29 -18.96 29.51
CA PRO A 621 2.37 -17.51 29.79
C PRO A 621 2.39 -16.62 28.53
N GLU A 622 2.46 -15.30 28.73
CA GLU A 622 2.76 -14.31 27.68
C GLU A 622 4.01 -14.69 26.86
N PRO A 623 4.05 -14.35 25.56
CA PRO A 623 5.14 -14.77 24.68
C PRO A 623 6.45 -14.12 25.12
N ALA A 624 7.54 -14.87 24.98
CA ALA A 624 8.88 -14.36 25.28
C ALA A 624 9.22 -13.17 24.37
N VAL A 625 10.12 -12.29 24.83
CA VAL A 625 10.57 -11.11 24.08
C VAL A 625 11.08 -11.48 22.69
N GLU A 626 11.78 -12.60 22.55
CA GLU A 626 12.26 -13.12 21.26
C GLU A 626 11.10 -13.43 20.29
N THR A 627 10.00 -14.00 20.80
CA THR A 627 8.79 -14.25 20.00
C THR A 627 8.14 -12.93 19.58
N LEU A 628 8.03 -11.95 20.48
CA LEU A 628 7.49 -10.63 20.15
C LEU A 628 8.33 -9.91 19.08
N GLN A 629 9.66 -9.96 19.20
CA GLN A 629 10.58 -9.38 18.22
C GLN A 629 10.50 -10.07 16.86
N LEU A 630 10.42 -11.40 16.84
CA LEU A 630 10.20 -12.18 15.63
C LEU A 630 8.92 -11.75 14.91
N LEU A 631 7.84 -11.55 15.68
CA LEU A 631 6.54 -11.13 15.18
C LEU A 631 6.45 -9.64 14.84
N GLY A 632 7.51 -8.85 15.08
CA GLY A 632 7.50 -7.40 14.86
C GLY A 632 6.62 -6.63 15.84
N ASN A 633 6.23 -7.25 16.95
CA ASN A 633 5.48 -6.65 18.04
C ASN A 633 6.42 -6.04 19.09
N ASP A 634 7.42 -5.28 18.63
CA ASP A 634 8.29 -4.48 19.49
C ASP A 634 7.73 -3.05 19.63
N ALA A 635 8.34 -2.24 20.51
CA ALA A 635 7.84 -0.91 20.86
C ALA A 635 7.79 0.11 19.69
N GLY A 636 8.32 -0.24 18.51
CA GLY A 636 8.23 0.60 17.31
C GLY A 636 8.75 2.03 17.50
N TYR A 637 8.21 2.97 16.72
CA TYR A 637 8.45 4.41 16.87
C TYR A 637 7.14 5.19 16.98
N ALA A 638 7.04 6.02 18.02
CA ALA A 638 5.93 6.95 18.21
C ALA A 638 5.88 8.01 17.09
N GLN A 639 4.67 8.52 16.82
CA GLN A 639 4.48 9.59 15.85
C GLN A 639 5.20 10.88 16.28
N GLN A 640 5.84 11.53 15.32
CA GLN A 640 6.46 12.82 15.49
C GLN A 640 5.58 13.93 14.90
N PRO A 641 5.56 15.11 15.54
CA PRO A 641 4.88 16.25 14.96
C PRO A 641 5.53 16.61 13.61
N PRO A 642 4.75 17.12 12.64
CA PRO A 642 5.29 17.65 11.40
C PRO A 642 6.34 18.71 11.71
N ALA A 643 7.43 18.75 10.94
CA ALA A 643 8.39 19.83 11.07
C ALA A 643 7.70 21.18 10.79
N ALA A 644 7.70 22.09 11.77
CA ALA A 644 7.27 23.46 11.55
C ALA A 644 8.19 24.06 10.48
N GLY A 645 7.63 24.40 9.30
CA GLY A 645 8.38 24.78 8.10
C GLY A 645 9.54 25.73 8.40
N GLY A 646 10.76 25.16 8.39
CA GLY A 646 11.99 25.80 8.82
C GLY A 646 13.15 24.81 8.75
N PRO A 647 14.41 25.29 8.91
CA PRO A 647 15.59 24.44 8.80
C PRO A 647 15.58 23.32 9.84
N VAL A 648 15.83 22.08 9.39
CA VAL A 648 15.83 20.89 10.25
C VAL A 648 16.80 21.08 11.42
N SER A 649 16.26 21.15 12.64
CA SER A 649 17.05 21.36 13.85
C SER A 649 18.00 20.18 14.10
N LEU A 650 19.11 20.42 14.82
CA LEU A 650 20.00 19.32 15.24
C LEU A 650 19.23 18.23 16.02
N GLN A 651 18.23 18.64 16.79
CA GLN A 651 17.36 17.74 17.52
C GLN A 651 16.52 16.88 16.58
N GLN A 652 15.95 17.45 15.52
CA GLN A 652 15.23 16.68 14.50
C GLN A 652 16.16 15.71 13.76
N ARG A 653 17.38 16.11 13.40
CA ARG A 653 18.35 15.20 12.76
C ARG A 653 18.76 14.06 13.68
N ALA A 654 19.09 14.37 14.93
CA ALA A 654 19.44 13.36 15.93
C ALA A 654 18.28 12.40 16.14
N ARG A 655 17.04 12.90 16.16
CA ARG A 655 15.84 12.08 16.27
C ARG A 655 15.63 11.14 15.08
N THR A 656 15.87 11.60 13.84
CA THR A 656 15.80 10.75 12.65
C THR A 656 16.84 9.63 12.68
N LEU A 657 18.04 9.91 13.20
CA LEU A 657 19.14 8.93 13.30
C LEU A 657 18.96 7.97 14.47
N TYR A 658 18.38 8.43 15.58
CA TYR A 658 18.18 7.66 16.81
C TYR A 658 16.73 7.73 17.30
N PRO A 659 15.76 7.14 16.55
CA PRO A 659 14.34 7.29 16.87
C PRO A 659 13.93 6.60 18.17
N SER A 660 14.70 5.61 18.64
CA SER A 660 14.46 4.86 19.87
C SER A 660 14.88 5.61 21.16
N LEU A 661 15.65 6.69 21.06
CA LEU A 661 16.09 7.44 22.24
C LEU A 661 14.97 8.31 22.79
N ARG A 662 14.81 8.33 24.11
CA ARG A 662 13.90 9.29 24.78
C ARG A 662 14.44 10.71 24.66
N ASP A 663 13.58 11.72 24.80
CA ASP A 663 13.93 13.15 24.66
C ASP A 663 15.12 13.57 25.52
N THR A 664 15.20 13.04 26.73
CA THR A 664 16.30 13.29 27.68
C THR A 664 17.62 12.69 27.20
N GLN A 665 17.58 11.46 26.66
CA GLN A 665 18.76 10.77 26.13
C GLN A 665 19.24 11.44 24.83
N LEU A 666 18.31 11.91 24.00
CA LEU A 666 18.61 12.63 22.76
C LEU A 666 19.26 13.98 23.05
N HIS A 667 18.76 14.73 24.05
CA HIS A 667 19.40 15.97 24.51
C HIS A 667 20.82 15.73 25.02
N ALA A 668 21.01 14.73 25.88
CA ALA A 668 22.33 14.36 26.39
C ALA A 668 23.30 13.99 25.27
N LEU A 669 22.82 13.24 24.25
CA LEU A 669 23.62 12.91 23.08
C LEU A 669 24.04 14.16 22.29
N ILE A 670 23.11 15.09 22.05
CA ILE A 670 23.38 16.34 21.32
C ILE A 670 24.40 17.19 22.09
N GLU A 671 24.23 17.33 23.41
CA GLU A 671 25.14 18.07 24.28
C GLU A 671 26.55 17.42 24.29
N GLN A 672 26.62 16.09 24.35
CA GLN A 672 27.88 15.35 24.27
C GLN A 672 28.57 15.49 22.91
N LEU A 673 27.81 15.57 21.81
CA LEU A 673 28.36 15.78 20.46
C LEU A 673 28.81 17.24 20.26
N GLN A 674 28.14 18.21 20.89
CA GLN A 674 28.51 19.62 20.85
C GLN A 674 29.76 19.93 21.68
N THR A 675 30.02 19.18 22.75
CA THR A 675 31.16 19.37 23.66
C THR A 675 32.47 18.71 23.19
N ARG A 676 32.47 17.95 22.09
CA ARG A 676 33.70 17.36 21.51
C ARG A 676 34.45 18.36 20.61
N PRO A 677 35.76 18.60 20.83
CA PRO A 677 36.56 19.47 19.98
C PRO A 677 36.73 18.81 18.60
N GLY A 678 36.11 19.42 17.58
CA GLY A 678 36.03 18.90 16.20
C GLY A 678 34.65 19.05 15.55
N ALA A 679 33.58 19.26 16.33
CA ALA A 679 32.22 19.37 15.83
C ALA A 679 31.94 20.65 15.00
N GLN A 680 32.73 21.73 15.18
CA GLN A 680 32.53 22.98 14.44
C GLN A 680 33.11 22.98 13.01
N GLN A 681 33.92 22.00 12.61
CA GLN A 681 34.52 21.93 11.25
C GLN A 681 33.90 20.87 10.33
N HIS A 682 32.93 20.08 10.79
CA HIS A 682 32.30 19.01 10.02
C HIS A 682 30.77 19.14 9.88
N SER A 683 30.25 20.37 9.91
CA SER A 683 28.84 20.67 9.62
C SER A 683 28.47 20.55 8.12
N SER A 684 29.41 20.23 7.22
CA SER A 684 29.18 20.31 5.76
C SER A 684 29.82 19.22 4.89
N ARG A 685 30.21 18.06 5.43
CA ARG A 685 30.66 16.92 4.60
C ARG A 685 29.83 15.68 4.87
N ASN A 686 29.39 15.03 3.78
CA ASN A 686 28.80 13.69 3.78
C ASN A 686 29.68 12.76 4.62
N TRP A 687 29.09 12.18 5.67
CA TRP A 687 29.71 11.11 6.43
C TRP A 687 29.40 9.76 5.74
N PRO A 688 30.37 8.82 5.70
CA PRO A 688 30.23 7.56 4.99
C PRO A 688 29.27 6.60 5.69
N ARG A 689 28.68 5.71 4.88
CA ARG A 689 27.76 4.61 5.25
C ARG A 689 28.34 3.77 6.40
N ASN A 690 27.49 3.43 7.37
CA ASN A 690 27.76 2.44 8.40
C ASN A 690 28.22 1.11 7.77
N THR A 691 29.44 0.70 8.09
CA THR A 691 29.86 -0.70 8.09
C THR A 691 29.20 -1.38 9.29
N HIS A 692 28.35 -2.39 9.05
CA HIS A 692 27.89 -3.30 10.10
C HIS A 692 28.97 -4.33 10.40
N ASN A 693 29.19 -4.55 11.70
CA ASN A 693 29.63 -5.81 12.28
C ASN A 693 28.44 -6.39 13.04
#